data_AF-A0AAW8N8P7-F1
#
_entry.id   AF-A0AAW8N8P7-F1
#
_cell.length_a   1.000
_cell.length_b   1.000
_cell.length_c   1.000
_cell.angle_alpha   90.00
_cell.angle_beta   90.00
_cell.angle_gamma   90.00
#
_symmetry.space_group_name_H-M   'P 1'
#
loop_
_entity.id
_entity.type
_entity.pdbx_description
1 polymer ?
#
loop_
_entity_poly.entity_id
_entity_poly.type
_entity_poly.pdbx_seq_one_letter_code
_entity_poly.pdbx_strand_id
1 'polypeptide(L)'
;MGASQRRLLAAAASLAIAASSIGSVAPAIAAPTTVTNEQVTEPTNPPAETPEASTGTSGAPAATDEGTPAPTEEPSTPASLEPETPVNAEAPQVASTENLPAASEGGIFFGQVFGLLGALKVLPEDTSAYDRDLFEHWIDADGDQCHTRKEVLIAESQVPATVGAGCTVTAGQWTGWYGGGTAYDASQIEIDHFVALSEAWDSGAAYWTPEQRRDFANDLVIGESLEAVPSAVNQSKSDHDPTGWLPEDPTLWCKYVTSWLKVKYRWNLAVDQDEYYGIERILSLGSCGYDTLYYPEKAGTSEPTADRTYLVQGAIGAKHATVAGVLGSPTSEEFANQRFGGSYQLFERGTIAYLAQFGAYMVIGGINTVWHSIGAQNSDLGYPTSDEYAPMAGGVMQNFQFGKISWNPATGSRITKGGIGVTWDNAGGPLSGLGYPTTDEYAPMPGGVMQGFQYGKISWNAATGSRITKGGIGATWDKVGGPLSGLGYPTTDEYATANGGVTQAFQYGQIVWSPATGSRFIKGGIGQTWINAGGPNSGLGYPTSDEVGGLVGGGAKQYFQGGEVVWSPASGARVMTGGIRSAWVGQGSEGGRLGYPTTNEYAASGGGYSQDYQGGRITWRSGSVGIEYASDAYQPAPAPAPVPAPAPAPAPAPVYYANCTAVRNAGAAPLYWWQPGYRAALDGDSDGIACEG
;
A
#
# COMPACT_ATOMS: atom_id res chain seq x y z
N MET A 1 -49.82 48.22 -28.13
CA MET A 1 -49.52 48.49 -26.70
C MET A 1 -48.07 48.05 -26.48
N GLY A 2 -47.11 48.96 -26.69
CA GLY A 2 -46.38 49.63 -25.60
C GLY A 2 -45.07 48.88 -25.33
N ALA A 3 -43.96 49.13 -26.02
CA ALA A 3 -43.04 50.26 -25.84
C ALA A 3 -42.52 50.41 -24.39
N SER A 4 -41.47 49.65 -24.05
CA SER A 4 -40.38 50.17 -23.22
C SER A 4 -39.05 49.49 -23.59
N GLN A 5 -38.21 50.28 -24.27
CA GLN A 5 -36.75 50.40 -24.10
C GLN A 5 -35.89 49.15 -24.43
N ARG A 6 -35.09 49.05 -25.52
CA ARG A 6 -34.17 49.99 -26.20
C ARG A 6 -33.17 50.72 -25.29
N ARG A 7 -31.96 50.14 -25.18
CA ARG A 7 -30.58 50.70 -25.10
C ARG A 7 -29.67 49.51 -24.73
N LEU A 8 -28.54 49.16 -25.34
CA LEU A 8 -27.59 49.82 -26.24
C LEU A 8 -26.71 48.74 -26.90
N LEU A 9 -26.35 48.93 -28.18
CA LEU A 9 -25.32 48.18 -28.91
C LEU A 9 -23.90 48.63 -28.51
N ALA A 10 -22.97 47.67 -28.40
CA ALA A 10 -21.55 47.70 -28.80
C ALA A 10 -20.95 46.32 -28.40
N ALA A 11 -20.19 45.56 -29.18
CA ALA A 11 -19.58 45.69 -30.48
C ALA A 11 -19.23 44.27 -31.00
N ALA A 12 -19.27 44.04 -32.32
CA ALA A 12 -18.30 43.25 -33.10
C ALA A 12 -18.88 42.87 -34.47
N ALA A 13 -18.53 43.64 -35.50
CA ALA A 13 -18.52 43.21 -36.89
C ALA A 13 -17.35 43.97 -37.54
N SER A 14 -16.33 43.28 -38.07
CA SER A 14 -16.10 43.11 -39.53
C SER A 14 -14.58 43.30 -39.75
N LEU A 15 -13.83 42.66 -40.66
CA LEU A 15 -14.05 41.65 -41.70
C LEU A 15 -12.65 41.30 -42.28
N ALA A 16 -12.55 40.13 -42.91
CA ALA A 16 -11.89 39.90 -44.21
C ALA A 16 -10.35 39.67 -44.37
N ILE A 17 -10.07 38.45 -44.88
CA ILE A 17 -9.22 38.09 -46.05
C ILE A 17 -7.69 37.98 -45.85
N ALA A 18 -7.18 36.75 -45.86
CA ALA A 18 -6.40 36.18 -46.98
C ALA A 18 -5.96 34.73 -46.65
N ALA A 19 -6.52 33.76 -47.37
CA ALA A 19 -5.98 32.40 -47.43
C ALA A 19 -5.07 32.28 -48.65
N SER A 20 -3.87 31.74 -48.49
CA SER A 20 -3.03 31.26 -49.59
C SER A 20 -2.24 30.03 -49.12
N SER A 21 -2.26 29.06 -50.02
CA SER A 21 -1.88 27.64 -49.95
C SER A 21 -0.37 27.35 -49.97
N ILE A 22 0.08 26.36 -49.18
CA ILE A 22 1.13 25.37 -49.49
C ILE A 22 0.81 24.15 -48.59
N GLY A 23 0.38 22.98 -49.06
CA GLY A 23 1.12 22.03 -49.90
C GLY A 23 1.60 20.86 -49.03
N SER A 24 0.80 19.80 -48.92
CA SER A 24 1.10 18.56 -48.17
C SER A 24 2.24 17.79 -48.81
N VAL A 25 3.25 17.40 -48.03
CA VAL A 25 4.20 16.33 -48.38
C VAL A 25 4.47 15.48 -47.14
N ALA A 26 4.11 14.20 -47.22
CA ALA A 26 4.48 13.16 -46.26
C ALA A 26 5.95 12.76 -46.45
N PRO A 27 6.72 12.43 -45.40
CA PRO A 27 7.96 11.70 -45.59
C PRO A 27 7.65 10.21 -45.71
N ALA A 28 8.08 9.64 -46.83
CA ALA A 28 8.12 8.22 -47.08
C ALA A 28 9.15 7.53 -46.19
N ILE A 29 8.81 6.32 -45.77
CA ILE A 29 9.65 5.35 -45.07
C ILE A 29 10.82 4.97 -45.98
N ALA A 30 12.05 5.21 -45.55
CA ALA A 30 13.24 4.63 -46.16
C ALA A 30 13.59 3.33 -45.42
N ALA A 31 13.67 2.23 -46.18
CA ALA A 31 14.14 0.94 -45.70
C ALA A 31 15.62 1.02 -45.25
N PRO A 32 16.05 0.23 -44.25
CA PRO A 32 17.46 0.15 -43.90
C PRO A 32 18.24 -0.56 -45.01
N THR A 33 19.21 0.14 -45.58
CA THR A 33 20.24 -0.42 -46.44
C THR A 33 21.17 -1.33 -45.65
N THR A 34 21.42 -2.52 -46.18
CA THR A 34 22.44 -3.46 -45.76
C THR A 34 23.83 -2.81 -45.85
N VAL A 35 24.53 -2.72 -44.73
CA VAL A 35 25.98 -2.46 -44.71
C VAL A 35 26.68 -3.73 -44.28
N THR A 36 27.54 -4.21 -45.16
CA THR A 36 28.41 -5.37 -45.05
C THR A 36 29.41 -5.21 -43.93
N ASN A 37 29.61 -6.33 -43.22
CA ASN A 37 30.57 -6.52 -42.14
C ASN A 37 32.00 -6.47 -42.70
N GLU A 38 32.78 -5.45 -42.35
CA GLU A 38 34.24 -5.48 -42.48
C GLU A 38 34.87 -5.56 -41.09
N GLN A 39 35.81 -6.49 -40.99
CA GLN A 39 36.49 -6.91 -39.77
C GLN A 39 37.26 -5.77 -39.10
N VAL A 40 37.10 -5.65 -37.78
CA VAL A 40 38.11 -5.04 -36.92
C VAL A 40 38.38 -6.00 -35.76
N THR A 41 39.66 -6.33 -35.65
CA THR A 41 40.28 -7.31 -34.75
C THR A 41 40.27 -6.86 -33.28
N GLU A 42 40.01 -7.83 -32.41
CA GLU A 42 40.04 -7.81 -30.96
C GLU A 42 41.45 -7.52 -30.38
N PRO A 43 41.58 -6.73 -29.29
CA PRO A 43 42.77 -6.79 -28.44
C PRO A 43 42.51 -7.70 -27.23
N THR A 44 43.32 -8.75 -27.16
CA THR A 44 43.42 -9.72 -26.05
C THR A 44 43.93 -9.06 -24.77
N ASN A 45 43.25 -9.34 -23.65
CA ASN A 45 43.64 -8.93 -22.29
C ASN A 45 44.48 -10.05 -21.63
N PRO A 46 45.63 -9.77 -20.97
CA PRO A 46 46.32 -10.75 -20.13
C PRO A 46 45.83 -10.71 -18.67
N PRO A 47 46.03 -11.79 -17.88
CA PRO A 47 45.44 -11.95 -16.55
C PRO A 47 46.22 -11.20 -15.45
N ALA A 48 45.48 -10.82 -14.41
CA ALA A 48 45.99 -10.11 -13.23
C ALA A 48 46.79 -11.05 -12.30
N GLU A 49 48.00 -10.61 -11.93
CA GLU A 49 48.81 -11.18 -10.85
C GLU A 49 48.38 -10.64 -9.48
N THR A 50 48.39 -11.55 -8.50
CA THR A 50 48.28 -11.34 -7.06
C THR A 50 49.54 -10.66 -6.48
N PRO A 51 49.44 -9.84 -5.42
CA PRO A 51 50.60 -9.51 -4.61
C PRO A 51 50.59 -10.28 -3.28
N GLU A 52 51.76 -10.88 -3.01
CA GLU A 52 52.18 -11.51 -1.76
C GLU A 52 52.25 -10.51 -0.60
N ALA A 53 51.85 -10.94 0.59
CA ALA A 53 52.04 -10.19 1.83
C ALA A 53 53.31 -10.64 2.55
N SER A 54 54.21 -9.67 2.75
CA SER A 54 55.47 -9.78 3.48
C SER A 54 55.27 -9.95 4.99
N THR A 55 56.13 -10.80 5.54
CA THR A 55 56.41 -11.07 6.96
C THR A 55 56.81 -9.84 7.77
N GLY A 56 56.45 -9.83 9.07
CA GLY A 56 57.00 -8.93 10.08
C GLY A 56 56.64 -9.38 11.51
N THR A 57 57.61 -9.95 12.21
CA THR A 57 57.55 -10.48 13.58
C THR A 57 57.98 -9.43 14.63
N SER A 58 57.33 -9.42 15.79
CA SER A 58 57.86 -9.08 17.15
C SER A 58 56.67 -9.20 18.12
N GLY A 59 56.63 -9.99 19.20
CA GLY A 59 57.66 -10.52 20.09
C GLY A 59 57.37 -10.01 21.52
N ALA A 60 57.10 -10.92 22.48
CA ALA A 60 57.25 -10.85 23.96
C ALA A 60 56.20 -11.74 24.70
N PRO A 61 56.43 -12.23 25.95
CA PRO A 61 56.82 -13.62 26.20
C PRO A 61 55.90 -14.39 27.16
N ALA A 62 56.19 -15.68 27.30
CA ALA A 62 55.56 -16.67 28.18
C ALA A 62 56.15 -16.67 29.61
N ALA A 63 55.40 -17.22 30.58
CA ALA A 63 55.94 -18.13 31.61
C ALA A 63 54.83 -18.85 32.44
N THR A 64 54.87 -20.19 32.38
CA THR A 64 54.78 -21.23 33.47
C THR A 64 53.50 -21.31 34.35
N ASP A 65 52.99 -22.45 34.80
CA ASP A 65 53.66 -23.65 35.34
C ASP A 65 52.70 -24.87 35.46
N GLU A 66 53.27 -26.05 35.70
CA GLU A 66 52.74 -27.43 35.69
C GLU A 66 51.81 -27.85 36.85
N GLY A 67 51.11 -28.99 36.70
CA GLY A 67 50.78 -29.88 37.83
C GLY A 67 49.49 -30.74 37.74
N THR A 68 49.66 -32.05 37.56
CA THR A 68 48.66 -33.16 37.69
C THR A 68 49.19 -34.10 38.80
N PRO A 69 48.41 -34.77 39.71
CA PRO A 69 47.50 -35.87 39.34
C PRO A 69 46.23 -36.18 40.19
N ALA A 70 45.46 -37.11 39.62
CA ALA A 70 44.18 -37.82 39.91
C ALA A 70 43.97 -38.49 41.30
N PRO A 71 42.92 -39.34 41.55
CA PRO A 71 41.45 -39.27 41.26
C PRO A 71 40.56 -39.64 42.48
N THR A 72 39.24 -39.36 42.47
CA THR A 72 38.19 -40.18 43.16
C THR A 72 36.79 -39.92 42.55
N GLU A 73 35.95 -40.95 42.52
CA GLU A 73 34.68 -41.18 41.80
C GLU A 73 33.48 -40.24 42.09
N GLU A 74 32.69 -40.00 41.02
CA GLU A 74 31.22 -39.84 40.77
C GLU A 74 30.18 -39.61 41.91
N PRO A 75 28.90 -39.16 41.64
CA PRO A 75 28.20 -39.07 40.33
C PRO A 75 27.33 -37.80 40.03
N SER A 76 26.95 -37.70 38.73
CA SER A 76 25.70 -37.16 38.11
C SER A 76 25.20 -35.72 38.38
N THR A 77 25.05 -34.88 37.34
CA THR A 77 23.83 -34.62 36.49
C THR A 77 24.12 -33.44 35.50
N PRO A 78 23.25 -33.06 34.53
CA PRO A 78 23.51 -33.09 33.10
C PRO A 78 23.97 -31.76 32.45
N ALA A 79 24.55 -31.90 31.25
CA ALA A 79 25.19 -30.85 30.47
C ALA A 79 24.21 -29.94 29.70
N SER A 80 24.52 -28.65 29.73
CA SER A 80 24.03 -27.58 28.87
C SER A 80 24.86 -27.53 27.59
N LEU A 81 24.23 -27.41 26.42
CA LEU A 81 24.89 -27.16 25.14
C LEU A 81 24.18 -26.03 24.40
N GLU A 82 24.92 -24.96 24.14
CA GLU A 82 24.79 -24.08 22.96
C GLU A 82 26.13 -24.19 22.18
N PRO A 83 26.25 -23.63 20.97
CA PRO A 83 25.66 -24.12 19.73
C PRO A 83 26.75 -24.44 18.69
N GLU A 84 26.54 -25.45 17.84
CA GLU A 84 27.40 -25.67 16.66
C GLU A 84 26.84 -25.01 15.40
N THR A 85 27.77 -24.50 14.60
CA THR A 85 27.66 -23.89 13.28
C THR A 85 26.95 -24.78 12.25
N PRO A 86 26.17 -24.21 11.30
CA PRO A 86 25.45 -25.01 10.31
C PRO A 86 26.38 -25.48 9.18
N VAL A 87 26.32 -26.78 8.91
CA VAL A 87 26.89 -27.44 7.74
C VAL A 87 25.83 -27.47 6.64
N ASN A 88 26.25 -27.15 5.43
CA ASN A 88 25.48 -27.15 4.18
C ASN A 88 24.77 -28.49 3.95
N ALA A 89 23.43 -28.49 3.83
CA ALA A 89 22.63 -29.64 3.40
C ALA A 89 21.69 -29.21 2.27
N GLU A 90 21.80 -29.95 1.17
CA GLU A 90 21.13 -29.81 -0.10
C GLU A 90 19.59 -29.83 0.03
N ALA A 91 18.92 -28.98 -0.76
CA ALA A 91 17.47 -28.83 -0.78
C ALA A 91 16.74 -30.14 -1.17
N PRO A 92 15.60 -30.50 -0.55
CA PRO A 92 14.80 -31.62 -1.00
C PRO A 92 14.07 -31.27 -2.30
N GLN A 93 14.27 -32.10 -3.32
CA GLN A 93 13.52 -32.10 -4.57
C GLN A 93 12.02 -32.37 -4.29
N VAL A 94 11.17 -31.51 -4.84
CA VAL A 94 9.70 -31.61 -4.77
C VAL A 94 9.24 -32.84 -5.56
N ALA A 95 8.58 -33.78 -4.88
CA ALA A 95 7.95 -34.92 -5.52
C ALA A 95 6.68 -34.49 -6.27
N SER A 96 6.56 -34.99 -7.49
CA SER A 96 5.45 -34.81 -8.43
C SER A 96 4.11 -35.36 -7.91
N THR A 97 3.05 -34.59 -8.13
CA THR A 97 1.65 -34.86 -7.79
C THR A 97 0.99 -35.90 -8.70
N GLU A 98 1.39 -37.17 -8.60
CA GLU A 98 0.64 -38.28 -9.23
C GLU A 98 0.52 -39.47 -8.26
N ASN A 99 -0.35 -39.29 -7.25
CA ASN A 99 -1.15 -40.33 -6.58
C ASN A 99 -1.66 -39.77 -5.24
N LEU A 100 -2.80 -39.08 -5.26
CA LEU A 100 -3.63 -38.96 -4.07
C LEU A 100 -4.59 -40.16 -4.06
N PRO A 101 -4.71 -40.91 -2.95
CA PRO A 101 -5.68 -42.00 -2.87
C PRO A 101 -7.10 -41.43 -2.94
N ALA A 102 -8.02 -42.20 -3.52
CA ALA A 102 -9.44 -41.88 -3.56
C ALA A 102 -9.96 -41.58 -2.14
N ALA A 103 -10.73 -40.48 -2.03
CA ALA A 103 -11.35 -40.04 -0.78
C ALA A 103 -12.24 -41.15 -0.20
N SER A 104 -11.98 -41.54 1.04
CA SER A 104 -12.91 -42.30 1.86
C SER A 104 -14.05 -41.38 2.31
N GLU A 105 -15.29 -41.84 2.17
CA GLU A 105 -16.48 -41.17 2.73
C GLU A 105 -16.29 -40.95 4.25
N GLY A 106 -16.38 -39.70 4.70
CA GLY A 106 -16.32 -39.30 6.12
C GLY A 106 -15.07 -38.51 6.58
N GLY A 107 -14.24 -37.99 5.68
CA GLY A 107 -13.05 -37.19 6.05
C GLY A 107 -13.35 -35.72 6.38
N ILE A 108 -12.71 -35.20 7.44
CA ILE A 108 -12.67 -33.76 7.77
C ILE A 108 -11.92 -33.02 6.65
N PHE A 109 -12.59 -32.12 5.92
CA PHE A 109 -11.99 -31.37 4.82
C PHE A 109 -11.53 -29.98 5.28
N PHE A 110 -10.26 -29.64 5.02
CA PHE A 110 -9.71 -28.31 5.28
C PHE A 110 -9.45 -27.58 3.96
N GLY A 111 -9.73 -26.29 3.92
CA GLY A 111 -9.48 -25.43 2.77
C GLY A 111 -9.28 -23.96 3.18
N GLN A 112 -9.02 -23.11 2.19
CA GLN A 112 -8.85 -21.65 2.42
C GLN A 112 -10.20 -20.94 2.40
N VAL A 113 -10.36 -19.80 3.09
CA VAL A 113 -11.62 -19.04 3.05
C VAL A 113 -12.03 -18.66 1.62
N PHE A 114 -11.11 -18.24 0.76
CA PHE A 114 -11.39 -17.99 -0.66
C PHE A 114 -11.84 -19.25 -1.40
N GLY A 115 -11.32 -20.42 -1.00
CA GLY A 115 -11.79 -21.69 -1.54
C GLY A 115 -13.22 -22.02 -1.09
N LEU A 116 -13.65 -21.54 0.08
CA LEU A 116 -15.02 -21.74 0.59
C LEU A 116 -15.98 -20.83 -0.17
N LEU A 117 -15.62 -19.54 -0.31
CA LEU A 117 -16.36 -18.57 -1.13
C LEU A 117 -16.50 -19.05 -2.58
N GLY A 118 -15.40 -19.48 -3.20
CA GLY A 118 -15.39 -19.98 -4.58
C GLY A 118 -16.13 -21.32 -4.78
N ALA A 119 -16.45 -22.02 -3.70
CA ALA A 119 -17.26 -23.25 -3.75
C ALA A 119 -18.78 -22.98 -3.68
N LEU A 120 -19.20 -21.75 -3.38
CA LEU A 120 -20.60 -21.35 -3.43
C LEU A 120 -20.99 -20.99 -4.87
N LYS A 121 -22.23 -21.29 -5.25
CA LYS A 121 -22.77 -20.83 -6.53
C LYS A 121 -23.04 -19.33 -6.47
N VAL A 122 -22.74 -18.61 -7.55
CA VAL A 122 -23.12 -17.20 -7.70
C VAL A 122 -24.43 -17.12 -8.49
N LEU A 123 -25.55 -16.83 -7.83
CA LEU A 123 -26.90 -16.77 -8.41
C LEU A 123 -27.62 -15.50 -7.97
N PRO A 124 -28.43 -14.86 -8.83
CA PRO A 124 -29.35 -13.81 -8.38
C PRO A 124 -30.31 -14.33 -7.32
N GLU A 125 -30.68 -13.46 -6.37
CA GLU A 125 -31.69 -13.75 -5.35
C GLU A 125 -33.04 -14.19 -5.94
N ASP A 126 -33.69 -15.13 -5.27
CA ASP A 126 -35.07 -15.53 -5.54
C ASP A 126 -36.06 -14.54 -4.95
N THR A 127 -36.61 -13.68 -5.80
CA THR A 127 -37.56 -12.63 -5.40
C THR A 127 -39.01 -13.12 -5.16
N SER A 128 -39.23 -14.43 -5.04
CA SER A 128 -40.56 -14.96 -4.70
C SER A 128 -40.96 -14.61 -3.27
N ALA A 129 -42.27 -14.57 -3.01
CA ALA A 129 -42.77 -14.17 -1.70
C ALA A 129 -42.35 -15.17 -0.61
N TYR A 130 -41.50 -14.72 0.32
CA TYR A 130 -41.10 -15.44 1.52
C TYR A 130 -42.26 -15.58 2.52
N ASP A 131 -42.40 -16.78 3.10
CA ASP A 131 -43.32 -17.07 4.20
C ASP A 131 -42.56 -17.81 5.32
N ARG A 132 -42.42 -17.13 6.47
CA ARG A 132 -41.70 -17.64 7.64
C ARG A 132 -42.33 -18.92 8.21
N ASP A 133 -43.65 -19.09 8.09
CA ASP A 133 -44.36 -20.23 8.67
C ASP A 133 -44.01 -21.55 7.94
N LEU A 134 -43.35 -21.48 6.78
CA LEU A 134 -42.83 -22.64 6.04
C LEU A 134 -41.56 -23.23 6.64
N PHE A 135 -40.91 -22.53 7.57
CA PHE A 135 -39.76 -23.00 8.33
C PHE A 135 -40.26 -23.45 9.70
N GLU A 136 -40.60 -24.72 9.86
CA GLU A 136 -40.98 -25.26 11.17
C GLU A 136 -39.79 -25.13 12.14
N HIS A 137 -39.91 -24.29 13.16
CA HIS A 137 -38.84 -24.03 14.12
C HIS A 137 -39.29 -24.11 15.57
N TRP A 138 -38.26 -24.39 16.39
CA TRP A 138 -38.29 -24.82 17.78
C TRP A 138 -38.88 -26.23 17.95
N ILE A 139 -38.26 -27.18 17.25
CA ILE A 139 -38.54 -28.61 17.45
C ILE A 139 -37.78 -29.16 18.66
N ASP A 140 -38.34 -30.19 19.29
CA ASP A 140 -37.68 -31.01 20.31
C ASP A 140 -37.18 -32.29 19.61
N ALA A 141 -35.94 -32.25 19.12
CA ALA A 141 -35.41 -33.26 18.21
C ALA A 141 -35.01 -34.56 18.91
N ASP A 142 -34.53 -34.47 20.16
CA ASP A 142 -34.09 -35.60 20.97
C ASP A 142 -35.12 -36.06 22.01
N GLY A 143 -36.23 -35.33 22.14
CA GLY A 143 -37.36 -35.69 22.99
C GLY A 143 -37.12 -35.45 24.47
N ASP A 144 -36.18 -34.57 24.81
CA ASP A 144 -35.81 -34.25 26.18
C ASP A 144 -36.64 -33.10 26.79
N GLN A 145 -37.63 -32.60 26.03
CA GLN A 145 -38.52 -31.47 26.34
C GLN A 145 -37.88 -30.08 26.18
N CYS A 146 -36.63 -30.00 25.70
CA CYS A 146 -35.95 -28.78 25.33
C CYS A 146 -35.97 -28.61 23.81
N HIS A 147 -36.85 -27.73 23.33
CA HIS A 147 -36.82 -27.39 21.91
C HIS A 147 -35.53 -26.62 21.53
N THR A 148 -35.17 -26.59 20.25
CA THR A 148 -33.90 -26.00 19.75
C THR A 148 -33.54 -24.62 20.31
N ARG A 149 -34.48 -23.67 20.43
CA ARG A 149 -34.18 -22.38 21.08
C ARG A 149 -33.70 -22.51 22.54
N LYS A 150 -34.22 -23.46 23.32
CA LYS A 150 -33.75 -23.69 24.69
C LYS A 150 -32.37 -24.32 24.70
N GLU A 151 -32.11 -25.25 23.78
CA GLU A 151 -30.78 -25.84 23.59
C GLU A 151 -29.71 -24.76 23.38
N VAL A 152 -29.93 -23.85 22.43
CA VAL A 152 -28.98 -22.76 22.16
C VAL A 152 -28.79 -21.85 23.38
N LEU A 153 -29.89 -21.46 24.05
CA LEU A 153 -29.80 -20.62 25.25
C LEU A 153 -28.99 -21.28 26.37
N ILE A 154 -29.12 -22.59 26.56
CA ILE A 154 -28.39 -23.34 27.59
C ILE A 154 -26.92 -23.47 27.18
N ALA A 155 -26.66 -23.85 25.94
CA ALA A 155 -25.31 -24.12 25.43
C ALA A 155 -24.42 -22.86 25.40
N GLU A 156 -24.99 -21.71 25.03
CA GLU A 156 -24.21 -20.48 24.81
C GLU A 156 -24.18 -19.53 26.00
N SER A 157 -24.86 -19.87 27.09
CA SER A 157 -24.75 -19.10 28.33
C SER A 157 -23.34 -19.27 28.91
N GLN A 158 -22.62 -18.16 29.09
CA GLN A 158 -21.25 -18.13 29.61
C GLN A 158 -21.15 -18.57 31.08
N VAL A 159 -22.28 -18.48 31.79
CA VAL A 159 -22.48 -19.05 33.13
C VAL A 159 -23.62 -20.06 33.07
N PRO A 160 -23.68 -21.06 33.96
CA PRO A 160 -24.76 -22.04 33.94
C PRO A 160 -26.15 -21.37 33.92
N ALA A 161 -26.95 -21.66 32.89
CA ALA A 161 -28.28 -21.12 32.74
C ALA A 161 -29.23 -21.65 33.84
N THR A 162 -30.19 -20.83 34.25
CA THR A 162 -31.25 -21.23 35.17
C THR A 162 -32.35 -21.92 34.39
N VAL A 163 -32.45 -23.25 34.55
CA VAL A 163 -33.42 -24.11 33.86
C VAL A 163 -34.47 -24.62 34.85
N GLY A 164 -35.72 -24.24 34.61
CA GLY A 164 -36.90 -24.71 35.35
C GLY A 164 -37.53 -25.97 34.76
N ALA A 165 -38.66 -26.39 35.34
CA ALA A 165 -39.45 -27.52 34.82
C ALA A 165 -39.85 -27.32 33.34
N GLY A 166 -39.86 -28.41 32.57
CA GLY A 166 -40.16 -28.37 31.13
C GLY A 166 -39.20 -27.49 30.33
N CYS A 167 -37.92 -27.50 30.68
CA CYS A 167 -36.86 -26.73 30.04
C CYS A 167 -37.10 -25.20 29.98
N THR A 168 -37.73 -24.65 31.01
CA THR A 168 -37.96 -23.20 31.07
C THR A 168 -36.68 -22.47 31.45
N VAL A 169 -35.93 -21.99 30.46
CA VAL A 169 -34.75 -21.12 30.66
C VAL A 169 -35.19 -19.70 30.98
N THR A 170 -34.78 -19.16 32.13
CA THR A 170 -35.17 -17.80 32.60
C THR A 170 -34.00 -16.83 32.72
N ALA A 171 -32.82 -17.32 33.09
CA ALA A 171 -31.65 -16.47 33.32
C ALA A 171 -30.35 -17.18 32.92
N GLY A 172 -29.33 -16.39 32.64
CA GLY A 172 -28.02 -16.84 32.19
C GLY A 172 -27.10 -15.64 32.01
N GLN A 173 -26.06 -15.78 31.19
CA GLN A 173 -25.20 -14.67 30.78
C GLN A 173 -24.84 -14.85 29.31
N TRP A 174 -25.41 -14.01 28.44
CA TRP A 174 -25.18 -14.05 27.00
C TRP A 174 -24.60 -12.72 26.56
N THR A 175 -23.54 -12.76 25.76
CA THR A 175 -22.88 -11.54 25.28
C THR A 175 -22.95 -11.38 23.76
N GLY A 176 -23.23 -12.46 22.99
CA GLY A 176 -23.14 -12.47 21.53
C GLY A 176 -21.75 -12.06 21.05
N TRP A 177 -20.97 -12.95 20.43
CA TRP A 177 -19.56 -12.60 20.14
C TRP A 177 -19.39 -11.46 19.13
N TYR A 178 -20.46 -11.05 18.43
CA TYR A 178 -20.46 -9.99 17.43
C TYR A 178 -21.28 -8.74 17.78
N GLY A 179 -21.78 -8.58 19.01
CA GLY A 179 -22.33 -7.28 19.46
C GLY A 179 -23.37 -7.33 20.58
N GLY A 180 -23.89 -6.16 20.97
CA GLY A 180 -25.07 -6.01 21.84
C GLY A 180 -24.81 -5.94 23.34
N GLY A 181 -23.58 -6.21 23.78
CA GLY A 181 -23.24 -6.26 25.20
C GLY A 181 -23.85 -7.46 25.93
N THR A 182 -23.68 -7.52 27.25
CA THR A 182 -24.13 -8.67 28.04
C THR A 182 -25.57 -8.51 28.54
N ALA A 183 -26.41 -9.51 28.29
CA ALA A 183 -27.75 -9.66 28.83
C ALA A 183 -27.86 -10.91 29.72
N TYR A 184 -28.76 -10.85 30.71
CA TYR A 184 -28.87 -11.87 31.76
C TYR A 184 -30.26 -12.52 31.84
N ASP A 185 -31.28 -11.89 31.24
CA ASP A 185 -32.64 -12.39 31.18
C ASP A 185 -32.87 -13.06 29.82
N ALA A 186 -33.33 -14.32 29.84
CA ALA A 186 -33.54 -15.09 28.62
C ALA A 186 -34.60 -14.48 27.67
N SER A 187 -35.49 -13.61 28.19
CA SER A 187 -36.48 -12.88 27.38
C SER A 187 -35.87 -11.75 26.55
N GLN A 188 -34.65 -11.31 26.86
CA GLN A 188 -33.91 -10.28 26.11
C GLN A 188 -33.02 -10.86 25.01
N ILE A 189 -33.03 -12.19 24.86
CA ILE A 189 -32.18 -12.93 23.94
C ILE A 189 -33.02 -13.48 22.80
N GLU A 190 -32.58 -13.23 21.58
CA GLU A 190 -33.07 -13.86 20.36
C GLU A 190 -32.07 -14.91 19.89
N ILE A 191 -32.58 -15.95 19.23
CA ILE A 191 -31.71 -16.90 18.53
C ILE A 191 -31.64 -16.40 17.10
N ASP A 192 -30.50 -15.85 16.73
CA ASP A 192 -30.20 -15.42 15.38
C ASP A 192 -29.96 -16.65 14.52
N HIS A 193 -30.70 -16.75 13.42
CA HIS A 193 -30.33 -17.61 12.31
C HIS A 193 -29.22 -16.89 11.56
N PHE A 194 -27.97 -17.36 11.72
CA PHE A 194 -26.80 -16.57 11.31
C PHE A 194 -26.86 -16.18 9.83
N VAL A 195 -27.31 -17.09 8.98
CA VAL A 195 -27.96 -16.78 7.70
C VAL A 195 -29.46 -16.72 7.97
N ALA A 196 -30.08 -15.55 7.84
CA ALA A 196 -31.48 -15.35 8.22
C ALA A 196 -32.41 -16.22 7.38
N LEU A 197 -33.59 -16.58 7.91
CA LEU A 197 -34.54 -17.44 7.17
C LEU A 197 -35.02 -16.82 5.84
N SER A 198 -35.18 -15.49 5.77
CA SER A 198 -35.51 -14.79 4.52
C SER A 198 -34.33 -14.80 3.55
N GLU A 199 -33.14 -14.45 4.03
CA GLU A 199 -31.91 -14.53 3.25
C GLU A 199 -31.65 -15.95 2.69
N ALA A 200 -31.91 -16.99 3.48
CA ALA A 200 -31.84 -18.36 3.04
C ALA A 200 -32.87 -18.68 1.94
N TRP A 201 -34.08 -18.12 2.04
CA TRP A 201 -35.12 -18.24 1.00
C TRP A 201 -34.63 -17.70 -0.33
N ASP A 202 -34.14 -16.46 -0.31
CA ASP A 202 -33.63 -15.73 -1.48
C ASP A 202 -32.40 -16.43 -2.07
N SER A 203 -31.59 -17.07 -1.23
CA SER A 203 -30.41 -17.84 -1.62
C SER A 203 -30.66 -19.29 -2.05
N GLY A 204 -31.92 -19.75 -2.08
CA GLY A 204 -32.31 -21.03 -2.67
C GLY A 204 -33.21 -21.93 -1.81
N ALA A 205 -33.49 -21.58 -0.55
CA ALA A 205 -34.38 -22.35 0.32
C ALA A 205 -35.85 -22.31 -0.12
N ALA A 206 -36.21 -21.40 -1.04
CA ALA A 206 -37.50 -21.41 -1.73
C ALA A 206 -37.83 -22.76 -2.40
N TYR A 207 -36.80 -23.48 -2.85
CA TYR A 207 -36.93 -24.76 -3.56
C TYR A 207 -36.82 -25.99 -2.64
N TRP A 208 -36.59 -25.79 -1.35
CA TRP A 208 -36.44 -26.88 -0.40
C TRP A 208 -37.78 -27.54 -0.06
N THR A 209 -37.69 -28.82 0.28
CA THR A 209 -38.79 -29.54 0.94
C THR A 209 -39.07 -28.95 2.32
N PRO A 210 -40.30 -29.13 2.86
CA PRO A 210 -40.62 -28.72 4.23
C PRO A 210 -39.63 -29.28 5.27
N GLU A 211 -39.21 -30.53 5.11
CA GLU A 211 -38.25 -31.19 6.00
C GLU A 211 -36.88 -30.48 5.98
N GLN A 212 -36.37 -30.12 4.80
CA GLN A 212 -35.10 -29.39 4.68
C GLN A 212 -35.16 -27.99 5.31
N ARG A 213 -36.29 -27.26 5.13
CA ARG A 213 -36.48 -25.96 5.79
C ARG A 213 -36.55 -26.08 7.31
N ARG A 214 -37.26 -27.09 7.82
CA ARG A 214 -37.27 -27.41 9.25
C ARG A 214 -35.85 -27.71 9.74
N ASP A 215 -35.12 -28.56 9.04
CA ASP A 215 -33.79 -28.99 9.48
C ASP A 215 -32.80 -27.81 9.47
N PHE A 216 -32.87 -26.89 8.50
CA PHE A 216 -32.10 -25.64 8.49
C PHE A 216 -32.42 -24.74 9.69
N ALA A 217 -33.71 -24.53 9.95
CA ALA A 217 -34.15 -23.64 11.02
C ALA A 217 -33.82 -24.16 12.42
N ASN A 218 -33.42 -25.43 12.55
CA ASN A 218 -33.06 -26.08 13.80
C ASN A 218 -31.64 -26.71 13.76
N ASP A 219 -30.77 -26.26 12.85
CA ASP A 219 -29.43 -26.85 12.67
C ASP A 219 -28.50 -26.52 13.85
N LEU A 220 -28.19 -27.54 14.65
CA LEU A 220 -27.24 -27.47 15.78
C LEU A 220 -25.93 -28.22 15.50
N VAL A 221 -25.73 -28.72 14.26
CA VAL A 221 -24.55 -29.52 13.93
C VAL A 221 -23.28 -28.66 13.87
N ILE A 222 -23.41 -27.40 13.46
CA ILE A 222 -22.32 -26.42 13.52
C ILE A 222 -22.74 -25.26 14.42
N GLY A 223 -21.82 -24.76 15.24
CA GLY A 223 -22.08 -23.65 16.15
C GLY A 223 -22.29 -22.31 15.45
N GLU A 224 -22.03 -22.24 14.14
CA GLU A 224 -22.25 -21.06 13.32
C GLU A 224 -23.70 -20.91 12.82
N SER A 225 -24.55 -21.94 12.90
CA SER A 225 -25.90 -21.89 12.31
C SER A 225 -26.89 -21.04 13.12
N LEU A 226 -26.81 -21.14 14.45
CA LEU A 226 -27.69 -20.45 15.39
C LEU A 226 -26.85 -19.79 16.48
N GLU A 227 -27.15 -18.55 16.86
CA GLU A 227 -26.45 -17.84 17.93
C GLU A 227 -27.44 -17.12 18.87
N ALA A 228 -27.25 -17.26 20.18
CA ALA A 228 -27.93 -16.50 21.22
C ALA A 228 -27.36 -15.08 21.35
N VAL A 229 -28.11 -14.10 20.84
CA VAL A 229 -27.72 -12.68 20.88
C VAL A 229 -28.76 -11.80 21.55
N PRO A 230 -28.37 -10.65 22.12
CA PRO A 230 -29.33 -9.65 22.56
C PRO A 230 -30.27 -9.22 21.43
N SER A 231 -31.58 -9.11 21.70
CA SER A 231 -32.62 -8.78 20.72
C SER A 231 -32.29 -7.58 19.82
N ALA A 232 -31.68 -6.54 20.37
CA ALA A 232 -31.33 -5.34 19.60
C ALA A 232 -30.32 -5.61 18.48
N VAL A 233 -29.42 -6.58 18.65
CA VAL A 233 -28.44 -6.96 17.62
C VAL A 233 -29.13 -7.69 16.50
N ASN A 234 -29.94 -8.70 16.81
CA ASN A 234 -30.68 -9.48 15.82
C ASN A 234 -31.63 -8.59 15.00
N GLN A 235 -32.31 -7.63 15.67
CA GLN A 235 -33.17 -6.66 14.98
C GLN A 235 -32.40 -5.67 14.12
N SER A 236 -31.17 -5.31 14.50
CA SER A 236 -30.31 -4.46 13.66
C SER A 236 -29.78 -5.21 12.45
N LYS A 237 -29.44 -6.50 12.60
CA LYS A 237 -28.98 -7.36 11.50
C LYS A 237 -30.13 -7.68 10.55
N SER A 238 -31.33 -7.95 11.07
CA SER A 238 -32.50 -8.34 10.28
C SER A 238 -32.17 -9.54 9.37
N ASP A 239 -32.52 -9.42 8.11
CA ASP A 239 -32.30 -10.31 6.99
C ASP A 239 -31.12 -9.86 6.11
N HIS A 240 -30.32 -8.88 6.53
CA HIS A 240 -29.20 -8.40 5.75
C HIS A 240 -28.08 -9.43 5.61
N ASP A 241 -27.54 -9.52 4.39
CA ASP A 241 -26.29 -10.19 4.08
C ASP A 241 -25.07 -9.37 4.56
N PRO A 242 -23.83 -9.91 4.47
CA PRO A 242 -22.62 -9.23 4.93
C PRO A 242 -22.26 -7.91 4.22
N THR A 243 -22.93 -7.55 3.14
CA THR A 243 -22.80 -6.25 2.46
C THR A 243 -23.78 -5.21 3.01
N GLY A 244 -24.95 -5.64 3.47
CA GLY A 244 -25.95 -4.80 4.13
C GLY A 244 -25.70 -4.61 5.63
N TRP A 245 -25.05 -5.57 6.30
CA TRP A 245 -24.78 -5.49 7.74
C TRP A 245 -23.50 -6.22 8.17
N LEU A 246 -22.70 -5.55 9.00
CA LEU A 246 -21.52 -6.12 9.65
C LEU A 246 -21.45 -5.71 11.12
N PRO A 247 -20.75 -6.49 11.97
CA PRO A 247 -20.46 -6.09 13.34
C PRO A 247 -19.78 -4.72 13.42
N GLU A 248 -20.09 -3.93 14.46
CA GLU A 248 -19.51 -2.59 14.65
C GLU A 248 -17.99 -2.61 14.78
N ASP A 249 -17.41 -3.70 15.33
CA ASP A 249 -15.97 -3.89 15.46
C ASP A 249 -15.39 -4.54 14.18
N PRO A 250 -14.55 -3.81 13.40
CA PRO A 250 -13.97 -4.32 12.17
C PRO A 250 -13.05 -5.53 12.36
N THR A 251 -12.52 -5.75 13.56
CA THR A 251 -11.66 -6.90 13.84
C THR A 251 -12.44 -8.22 13.78
N LEU A 252 -13.76 -8.18 13.86
CA LEU A 252 -14.64 -9.36 13.83
C LEU A 252 -15.11 -9.72 12.42
N TRP A 253 -14.93 -8.85 11.42
CA TRP A 253 -15.49 -9.03 10.09
C TRP A 253 -15.03 -10.33 9.41
N CYS A 254 -13.75 -10.68 9.54
CA CYS A 254 -13.23 -11.95 9.02
C CYS A 254 -13.94 -13.16 9.62
N LYS A 255 -14.10 -13.19 10.95
CA LYS A 255 -14.79 -14.29 11.63
C LYS A 255 -16.27 -14.33 11.23
N TYR A 256 -16.92 -13.16 11.14
CA TYR A 256 -18.32 -13.03 10.76
C TYR A 256 -18.59 -13.58 9.36
N VAL A 257 -17.89 -13.05 8.35
CA VAL A 257 -18.04 -13.48 6.96
C VAL A 257 -17.68 -14.95 6.79
N THR A 258 -16.61 -15.42 7.45
CA THR A 258 -16.24 -16.84 7.40
C THR A 258 -17.32 -17.75 7.99
N SER A 259 -17.93 -17.36 9.10
CA SER A 259 -19.02 -18.13 9.74
C SER A 259 -20.25 -18.17 8.83
N TRP A 260 -20.57 -17.05 8.19
CA TRP A 260 -21.67 -16.94 7.25
C TRP A 260 -21.46 -17.83 6.02
N LEU A 261 -20.25 -17.83 5.45
CA LEU A 261 -19.88 -18.71 4.34
C LEU A 261 -19.96 -20.19 4.70
N LYS A 262 -19.64 -20.57 5.94
CA LYS A 262 -19.77 -21.97 6.39
C LYS A 262 -21.23 -22.41 6.42
N VAL A 263 -22.13 -21.57 6.92
CA VAL A 263 -23.57 -21.87 6.94
C VAL A 263 -24.10 -21.99 5.51
N LYS A 264 -23.81 -21.02 4.62
CA LYS A 264 -24.21 -21.10 3.20
C LYS A 264 -23.62 -22.35 2.53
N TYR A 265 -22.35 -22.66 2.78
CA TYR A 265 -21.72 -23.87 2.26
C TYR A 265 -22.45 -25.13 2.73
N ARG A 266 -22.64 -25.33 4.03
CA ARG A 266 -23.30 -26.51 4.59
C ARG A 266 -24.67 -26.79 3.95
N TRP A 267 -25.43 -25.75 3.70
CA TRP A 267 -26.81 -25.85 3.21
C TRP A 267 -26.95 -25.73 1.69
N ASN A 268 -25.84 -25.61 0.97
CA ASN A 268 -25.81 -25.34 -0.47
C ASN A 268 -26.56 -24.05 -0.85
N LEU A 269 -26.51 -23.02 -0.02
CA LEU A 269 -27.09 -21.71 -0.38
C LEU A 269 -26.16 -20.99 -1.36
N ALA A 270 -26.74 -20.27 -2.31
CA ALA A 270 -26.01 -19.44 -3.24
C ALA A 270 -25.60 -18.11 -2.59
N VAL A 271 -24.59 -17.46 -3.17
CA VAL A 271 -24.38 -16.02 -2.97
C VAL A 271 -24.79 -15.29 -4.22
N ASP A 272 -25.28 -14.06 -4.08
CA ASP A 272 -25.44 -13.20 -5.25
C ASP A 272 -24.12 -12.53 -5.64
N GLN A 273 -24.18 -11.70 -6.69
CA GLN A 273 -23.01 -11.03 -7.21
C GLN A 273 -22.46 -9.97 -6.24
N ASP A 274 -23.34 -9.16 -5.66
CA ASP A 274 -22.95 -8.07 -4.77
C ASP A 274 -22.42 -8.65 -3.45
N GLU A 275 -23.07 -9.69 -2.95
CA GLU A 275 -22.58 -10.51 -1.82
C GLU A 275 -21.19 -11.09 -2.09
N TYR A 276 -21.00 -11.77 -3.23
CA TYR A 276 -19.73 -12.42 -3.56
C TYR A 276 -18.57 -11.42 -3.54
N TYR A 277 -18.72 -10.27 -4.20
CA TYR A 277 -17.67 -9.26 -4.27
C TYR A 277 -17.50 -8.48 -2.98
N GLY A 278 -18.59 -8.18 -2.27
CA GLY A 278 -18.53 -7.55 -0.95
C GLY A 278 -17.76 -8.43 0.03
N ILE A 279 -18.04 -9.73 0.04
CA ILE A 279 -17.33 -10.72 0.84
C ILE A 279 -15.87 -10.87 0.40
N GLU A 280 -15.58 -11.01 -0.91
CA GLU A 280 -14.20 -11.08 -1.42
C GLU A 280 -13.36 -9.87 -0.98
N ARG A 281 -13.97 -8.68 -1.02
CA ARG A 281 -13.35 -7.43 -0.57
C ARG A 281 -13.10 -7.44 0.93
N ILE A 282 -14.07 -7.84 1.76
CA ILE A 282 -13.89 -7.94 3.22
C ILE A 282 -12.74 -8.88 3.56
N LEU A 283 -12.68 -10.06 2.93
CA LEU A 283 -11.63 -11.06 3.14
C LEU A 283 -10.24 -10.56 2.71
N SER A 284 -10.18 -9.82 1.62
CA SER A 284 -8.95 -9.23 1.10
C SER A 284 -8.42 -8.12 2.02
N LEU A 285 -9.30 -7.19 2.42
CA LEU A 285 -8.94 -6.09 3.32
C LEU A 285 -8.54 -6.58 4.71
N GLY A 286 -9.27 -7.58 5.23
CA GLY A 286 -8.95 -8.24 6.50
C GLY A 286 -7.73 -9.16 6.44
N SER A 287 -7.17 -9.40 5.23
CA SER A 287 -6.04 -10.32 5.00
C SER A 287 -6.29 -11.76 5.50
N CYS A 288 -7.55 -12.20 5.54
CA CYS A 288 -7.95 -13.50 6.07
C CYS A 288 -8.46 -14.46 4.99
N GLY A 289 -8.55 -14.04 3.74
CA GLY A 289 -9.04 -14.89 2.64
C GLY A 289 -8.21 -16.18 2.41
N TYR A 290 -6.96 -16.21 2.84
CA TYR A 290 -6.07 -17.38 2.74
C TYR A 290 -5.99 -18.21 4.02
N ASP A 291 -6.69 -17.82 5.08
CA ASP A 291 -6.72 -18.58 6.33
C ASP A 291 -7.29 -19.96 6.07
N THR A 292 -6.69 -20.96 6.72
CA THR A 292 -7.13 -22.35 6.59
C THR A 292 -8.19 -22.65 7.64
N LEU A 293 -9.29 -23.24 7.21
CA LEU A 293 -10.43 -23.59 8.05
C LEU A 293 -11.02 -24.95 7.66
N TYR A 294 -11.80 -25.50 8.58
CA TYR A 294 -12.59 -26.70 8.34
C TYR A 294 -13.90 -26.39 7.60
N TYR A 295 -14.16 -27.12 6.52
CA TYR A 295 -15.39 -27.00 5.75
C TYR A 295 -16.44 -27.92 6.35
N PRO A 296 -17.61 -27.40 6.75
CA PRO A 296 -18.63 -28.23 7.37
C PRO A 296 -19.16 -29.27 6.40
N GLU A 297 -19.56 -30.43 6.92
CA GLU A 297 -20.30 -31.43 6.15
C GLU A 297 -21.55 -30.81 5.54
N LYS A 298 -21.86 -31.13 4.28
CA LYS A 298 -23.09 -30.69 3.62
C LYS A 298 -24.30 -31.38 4.26
N ALA A 299 -25.40 -30.65 4.47
CA ALA A 299 -26.61 -31.16 5.11
C ALA A 299 -27.45 -32.12 4.22
N GLY A 300 -26.91 -32.62 3.10
CA GLY A 300 -27.64 -33.52 2.19
C GLY A 300 -28.78 -32.85 1.41
N THR A 301 -28.88 -31.52 1.43
CA THR A 301 -29.73 -30.79 0.48
C THR A 301 -29.20 -31.04 -0.92
N SER A 302 -30.09 -31.28 -1.89
CA SER A 302 -29.69 -31.15 -3.28
C SER A 302 -29.19 -29.73 -3.47
N GLU A 303 -28.00 -29.58 -4.07
CA GLU A 303 -27.54 -28.31 -4.65
C GLU A 303 -28.75 -27.58 -5.25
N PRO A 304 -28.92 -26.25 -5.08
CA PRO A 304 -29.99 -25.52 -5.73
C PRO A 304 -29.94 -25.89 -7.21
N THR A 305 -30.90 -26.71 -7.65
CA THR A 305 -30.96 -27.20 -9.01
C THR A 305 -31.64 -26.14 -9.83
N ALA A 306 -31.02 -24.97 -9.88
CA ALA A 306 -30.59 -24.56 -11.19
C ALA A 306 -29.47 -25.54 -11.58
N ASP A 307 -29.82 -26.63 -12.27
CA ASP A 307 -28.95 -27.21 -13.29
C ASP A 307 -28.83 -26.17 -14.42
N ARG A 308 -28.39 -24.95 -14.05
CA ARG A 308 -28.06 -23.88 -14.97
C ARG A 308 -26.71 -24.28 -15.49
N THR A 309 -26.74 -24.98 -16.61
CA THR A 309 -25.63 -24.90 -17.53
C THR A 309 -25.49 -23.43 -17.90
N TYR A 310 -24.58 -22.72 -17.25
CA TYR A 310 -24.33 -21.33 -17.60
C TYR A 310 -23.81 -21.29 -19.02
N LEU A 311 -24.56 -20.64 -19.89
CA LEU A 311 -24.19 -20.55 -21.29
C LEU A 311 -22.96 -19.67 -21.41
N VAL A 312 -21.89 -20.23 -21.98
CA VAL A 312 -20.68 -19.49 -22.31
C VAL A 312 -20.71 -19.25 -23.81
N GLN A 313 -21.00 -18.02 -24.21
CA GLN A 313 -21.34 -17.69 -25.60
C GLN A 313 -20.73 -16.37 -26.05
N GLY A 314 -20.90 -16.05 -27.34
CA GLY A 314 -20.41 -14.80 -27.91
C GLY A 314 -18.89 -14.64 -27.78
N ALA A 315 -18.44 -13.41 -27.51
CA ALA A 315 -17.02 -13.10 -27.38
C ALA A 315 -16.39 -13.76 -26.14
N ILE A 316 -17.14 -13.86 -25.04
CA ILE A 316 -16.71 -14.55 -23.82
C ILE A 316 -16.53 -16.05 -24.10
N GLY A 317 -17.49 -16.68 -24.77
CA GLY A 317 -17.40 -18.09 -25.19
C GLY A 317 -16.23 -18.37 -26.11
N ALA A 318 -15.99 -17.50 -27.10
CA ALA A 318 -14.83 -17.61 -27.97
C ALA A 318 -13.51 -17.53 -27.18
N LYS A 319 -13.43 -16.66 -26.16
CA LYS A 319 -12.28 -16.55 -25.27
C LYS A 319 -12.13 -17.78 -24.38
N HIS A 320 -13.20 -18.20 -23.71
CA HIS A 320 -13.21 -19.36 -22.82
C HIS A 320 -12.75 -20.64 -23.53
N ALA A 321 -13.17 -20.85 -24.78
CA ALA A 321 -12.72 -22.00 -25.58
C ALA A 321 -11.19 -22.11 -25.71
N THR A 322 -10.46 -20.99 -25.56
CA THR A 322 -8.98 -20.95 -25.59
C THR A 322 -8.33 -21.12 -24.21
N VAL A 323 -9.07 -20.90 -23.12
CA VAL A 323 -8.52 -20.86 -21.75
C VAL A 323 -9.27 -21.74 -20.76
N ALA A 324 -10.22 -22.56 -21.21
CA ALA A 324 -11.11 -23.35 -20.35
C ALA A 324 -10.34 -24.25 -19.36
N GLY A 325 -9.22 -24.85 -19.80
CA GLY A 325 -8.38 -25.68 -18.92
C GLY A 325 -7.67 -24.91 -17.80
N VAL A 326 -7.52 -23.59 -17.95
CA VAL A 326 -6.92 -22.71 -16.92
C VAL A 326 -8.01 -22.10 -16.03
N LEU A 327 -9.14 -21.73 -16.65
CA LEU A 327 -10.18 -20.92 -16.02
C LEU A 327 -11.28 -21.74 -15.35
N GLY A 328 -11.50 -22.98 -15.80
CA GLY A 328 -12.52 -23.88 -15.27
C GLY A 328 -13.91 -23.64 -15.84
N SER A 329 -14.91 -24.24 -15.19
CA SER A 329 -16.33 -24.12 -15.58
C SER A 329 -16.87 -22.72 -15.25
N PRO A 330 -17.88 -22.23 -16.00
CA PRO A 330 -18.58 -21.00 -15.63
C PRO A 330 -19.32 -21.20 -14.30
N THR A 331 -19.33 -20.17 -13.46
CA THR A 331 -20.02 -20.14 -12.16
C THR A 331 -21.17 -19.14 -12.11
N SER A 332 -21.34 -18.36 -13.18
CA SER A 332 -22.40 -17.37 -13.34
C SER A 332 -22.93 -17.31 -14.78
N GLU A 333 -24.08 -16.67 -14.95
CA GLU A 333 -24.52 -16.17 -16.27
C GLU A 333 -23.53 -15.10 -16.80
N GLU A 334 -23.62 -14.79 -18.09
CA GLU A 334 -22.98 -13.60 -18.64
C GLU A 334 -23.75 -12.34 -18.22
N PHE A 335 -23.09 -11.48 -17.45
CA PHE A 335 -23.65 -10.22 -16.99
C PHE A 335 -23.35 -9.10 -17.97
N ALA A 336 -24.35 -8.30 -18.32
CA ALA A 336 -24.17 -7.09 -19.11
C ALA A 336 -23.87 -5.88 -18.21
N ASN A 337 -22.83 -5.11 -18.52
CA ASN A 337 -22.55 -3.89 -17.79
C ASN A 337 -23.35 -2.72 -18.36
N GLN A 338 -24.29 -2.19 -17.57
CA GLN A 338 -25.16 -1.09 -18.00
C GLN A 338 -24.48 0.28 -17.97
N ARG A 339 -23.40 0.46 -17.17
CA ARG A 339 -22.73 1.75 -16.98
C ARG A 339 -21.74 2.08 -18.10
N PHE A 340 -20.94 1.10 -18.50
CA PHE A 340 -19.88 1.29 -19.50
C PHE A 340 -20.10 0.50 -20.80
N GLY A 341 -21.16 -0.32 -20.86
CA GLY A 341 -21.34 -1.32 -21.90
C GLY A 341 -20.39 -2.52 -21.71
N GLY A 342 -20.54 -3.53 -22.55
CA GLY A 342 -19.77 -4.77 -22.45
C GLY A 342 -20.43 -5.80 -21.55
N SER A 343 -19.69 -6.87 -21.26
CA SER A 343 -20.17 -7.99 -20.46
C SER A 343 -19.02 -8.68 -19.72
N TYR A 344 -19.33 -9.49 -18.72
CA TYR A 344 -18.36 -10.36 -18.06
C TYR A 344 -19.05 -11.62 -17.56
N GLN A 345 -18.28 -12.67 -17.35
CA GLN A 345 -18.76 -13.93 -16.80
C GLN A 345 -17.72 -14.49 -15.83
N LEU A 346 -18.21 -15.08 -14.73
CA LEU A 346 -17.39 -15.67 -13.69
C LEU A 346 -17.19 -17.16 -13.96
N PHE A 347 -16.02 -17.62 -13.54
CA PHE A 347 -15.57 -18.99 -13.69
C PHE A 347 -14.84 -19.41 -12.41
N GLU A 348 -14.67 -20.71 -12.23
CA GLU A 348 -14.04 -21.32 -11.04
C GLU A 348 -12.72 -20.66 -10.62
N ARG A 349 -11.92 -20.18 -11.58
CA ARG A 349 -10.55 -19.67 -11.33
C ARG A 349 -10.32 -18.23 -11.80
N GLY A 350 -11.37 -17.51 -12.19
CA GLY A 350 -11.25 -16.12 -12.62
C GLY A 350 -12.45 -15.59 -13.39
N THR A 351 -12.22 -14.53 -14.16
CA THR A 351 -13.27 -13.81 -14.89
C THR A 351 -12.85 -13.63 -16.34
N ILE A 352 -13.80 -13.77 -17.27
CA ILE A 352 -13.63 -13.21 -18.62
C ILE A 352 -14.48 -11.97 -18.70
N ALA A 353 -13.86 -10.85 -19.05
CA ALA A 353 -14.53 -9.58 -19.28
C ALA A 353 -14.36 -9.15 -20.74
N TYR A 354 -15.46 -8.70 -21.34
CA TYR A 354 -15.56 -8.29 -22.73
C TYR A 354 -16.02 -6.84 -22.84
N LEU A 355 -15.27 -6.06 -23.61
CA LEU A 355 -15.71 -4.77 -24.09
C LEU A 355 -15.44 -4.67 -25.59
N ALA A 356 -16.43 -4.26 -26.38
CA ALA A 356 -16.35 -4.29 -27.85
C ALA A 356 -15.12 -3.59 -28.44
N GLN A 357 -14.61 -2.55 -27.76
CA GLN A 357 -13.41 -1.83 -28.19
C GLN A 357 -12.11 -2.64 -28.01
N PHE A 358 -12.04 -3.51 -27.01
CA PHE A 358 -10.79 -4.22 -26.64
C PHE A 358 -10.84 -5.72 -26.92
N GLY A 359 -12.03 -6.33 -26.92
CA GLY A 359 -12.20 -7.78 -26.98
C GLY A 359 -12.47 -8.39 -25.62
N ALA A 360 -12.40 -9.72 -25.55
CA ALA A 360 -12.63 -10.51 -24.35
C ALA A 360 -11.30 -11.00 -23.78
N TYR A 361 -11.02 -10.68 -22.52
CA TYR A 361 -9.78 -11.06 -21.84
C TYR A 361 -10.06 -11.77 -20.54
N MET A 362 -9.18 -12.71 -20.23
CA MET A 362 -9.23 -13.48 -19.00
C MET A 362 -8.43 -12.74 -17.92
N VAL A 363 -8.99 -12.62 -16.72
CA VAL A 363 -8.33 -12.08 -15.52
C VAL A 363 -8.32 -13.22 -14.49
N ILE A 364 -7.14 -13.59 -13.98
CA ILE A 364 -6.98 -14.75 -13.07
C ILE A 364 -6.09 -14.44 -11.86
N GLY A 365 -6.07 -15.38 -10.90
CA GLY A 365 -5.14 -15.36 -9.77
C GLY A 365 -5.18 -14.07 -8.96
N GLY A 366 -4.01 -13.66 -8.46
CA GLY A 366 -3.92 -12.45 -7.63
C GLY A 366 -4.24 -11.15 -8.39
N ILE A 367 -4.15 -11.12 -9.71
CA ILE A 367 -4.58 -9.96 -10.51
C ILE A 367 -6.10 -9.85 -10.49
N ASN A 368 -6.81 -10.97 -10.67
CA ASN A 368 -8.28 -11.01 -10.57
C ASN A 368 -8.78 -10.56 -9.20
N THR A 369 -8.17 -11.08 -8.12
CA THR A 369 -8.53 -10.70 -6.76
C THR A 369 -8.38 -9.20 -6.53
N VAL A 370 -7.26 -8.59 -6.94
CA VAL A 370 -7.07 -7.14 -6.77
C VAL A 370 -8.02 -6.35 -7.66
N TRP A 371 -8.23 -6.77 -8.91
CA TRP A 371 -9.15 -6.10 -9.82
C TRP A 371 -10.59 -6.08 -9.26
N HIS A 372 -11.09 -7.21 -8.76
CA HIS A 372 -12.41 -7.28 -8.12
C HIS A 372 -12.48 -6.49 -6.81
N SER A 373 -11.44 -6.50 -5.98
CA SER A 373 -11.41 -5.75 -4.71
C SER A 373 -11.61 -4.23 -4.87
N ILE A 374 -11.33 -3.68 -6.06
CA ILE A 374 -11.51 -2.26 -6.39
C ILE A 374 -12.76 -1.98 -7.21
N GLY A 375 -13.64 -2.97 -7.43
CA GLY A 375 -14.87 -2.85 -8.23
C GLY A 375 -14.74 -3.29 -9.68
N ALA A 376 -13.69 -4.03 -10.05
CA ALA A 376 -13.51 -4.67 -11.34
C ALA A 376 -13.66 -3.69 -12.53
N GLN A 377 -14.48 -4.05 -13.52
CA GLN A 377 -14.77 -3.20 -14.68
C GLN A 377 -15.45 -1.87 -14.33
N ASN A 378 -16.04 -1.76 -13.13
CA ASN A 378 -16.65 -0.53 -12.65
C ASN A 378 -15.66 0.38 -11.91
N SER A 379 -14.45 -0.11 -11.65
CA SER A 379 -13.38 0.66 -11.02
C SER A 379 -12.78 1.71 -11.97
N ASP A 380 -12.00 2.62 -11.40
CA ASP A 380 -11.16 3.56 -12.15
C ASP A 380 -10.14 2.87 -13.09
N LEU A 381 -9.95 1.56 -12.98
CA LEU A 381 -9.05 0.80 -13.85
C LEU A 381 -9.76 0.34 -15.14
N GLY A 382 -11.07 0.08 -15.05
CA GLY A 382 -11.93 -0.35 -16.16
C GLY A 382 -11.73 -1.82 -16.59
N TYR A 383 -12.10 -2.11 -17.83
CA TYR A 383 -11.97 -3.43 -18.45
C TYR A 383 -10.51 -3.81 -18.72
N PRO A 384 -10.16 -5.12 -18.69
CA PRO A 384 -8.88 -5.60 -19.18
C PRO A 384 -8.74 -5.32 -20.68
N THR A 385 -7.52 -4.97 -21.10
CA THR A 385 -7.15 -4.68 -22.49
C THR A 385 -6.08 -5.64 -23.02
N SER A 386 -5.61 -6.57 -22.18
CA SER A 386 -4.73 -7.67 -22.54
C SER A 386 -5.05 -8.89 -21.67
N ASP A 387 -4.56 -10.07 -22.06
CA ASP A 387 -4.35 -11.15 -21.10
C ASP A 387 -3.13 -10.85 -20.22
N GLU A 388 -2.91 -11.68 -19.20
CA GLU A 388 -1.65 -11.67 -18.43
C GLU A 388 -0.45 -11.94 -19.34
N TYR A 389 0.62 -11.18 -19.16
CA TYR A 389 1.90 -11.34 -19.84
C TYR A 389 3.07 -11.17 -18.87
N ALA A 390 4.20 -11.82 -19.16
CA ALA A 390 5.39 -11.81 -18.32
C ALA A 390 6.54 -11.07 -19.00
N PRO A 391 6.71 -9.75 -18.77
CA PRO A 391 7.79 -8.99 -19.40
C PRO A 391 9.17 -9.29 -18.81
N MET A 392 9.23 -9.82 -17.59
CA MET A 392 10.47 -10.18 -16.89
C MET A 392 10.23 -11.45 -16.05
N ALA A 393 11.27 -12.27 -15.88
CA ALA A 393 11.21 -13.43 -15.00
C ALA A 393 10.80 -13.02 -13.58
N GLY A 394 9.91 -13.80 -12.96
CA GLY A 394 9.47 -13.57 -11.58
C GLY A 394 8.28 -12.63 -11.43
N GLY A 395 7.55 -12.28 -12.49
CA GLY A 395 6.28 -11.57 -12.36
C GLY A 395 5.42 -11.59 -13.63
N VAL A 396 4.13 -11.31 -13.47
CA VAL A 396 3.17 -11.15 -14.57
C VAL A 396 2.48 -9.80 -14.47
N MET A 397 1.93 -9.32 -15.56
CA MET A 397 1.23 -8.05 -15.66
C MET A 397 0.01 -8.20 -16.55
N GLN A 398 -1.00 -7.39 -16.29
CA GLN A 398 -2.16 -7.26 -17.16
C GLN A 398 -2.51 -5.79 -17.35
N ASN A 399 -2.78 -5.40 -18.58
CA ASN A 399 -3.21 -4.05 -18.91
C ASN A 399 -4.73 -3.95 -18.80
N PHE A 400 -5.17 -2.77 -18.39
CA PHE A 400 -6.57 -2.36 -18.29
C PHE A 400 -6.73 -1.01 -18.99
N GLN A 401 -7.96 -0.50 -19.09
CA GLN A 401 -8.24 0.74 -19.82
C GLN A 401 -7.44 1.94 -19.32
N PHE A 402 -7.29 2.06 -18.00
CA PHE A 402 -6.72 3.26 -17.36
C PHE A 402 -5.51 2.96 -16.47
N GLY A 403 -4.92 1.78 -16.62
CA GLY A 403 -3.74 1.39 -15.87
C GLY A 403 -3.39 -0.08 -16.08
N LYS A 404 -2.68 -0.64 -15.11
CA LYS A 404 -2.28 -2.05 -15.09
C LYS A 404 -2.22 -2.60 -13.68
N ILE A 405 -2.34 -3.91 -13.57
CA ILE A 405 -2.01 -4.65 -12.35
C ILE A 405 -0.79 -5.50 -12.64
N SER A 406 0.20 -5.42 -11.76
CA SER A 406 1.41 -6.24 -11.82
C SER A 406 1.44 -7.16 -10.62
N TRP A 407 1.65 -8.47 -10.83
CA TRP A 407 1.88 -9.43 -9.76
C TRP A 407 3.33 -9.92 -9.79
N ASN A 408 3.96 -9.99 -8.62
CA ASN A 408 5.19 -10.73 -8.41
C ASN A 408 5.14 -11.45 -7.04
N PRO A 409 5.95 -12.48 -6.79
CA PRO A 409 5.89 -13.24 -5.54
C PRO A 409 6.43 -12.47 -4.33
N ALA A 410 7.21 -11.40 -4.54
CA ALA A 410 7.80 -10.62 -3.45
C ALA A 410 6.83 -9.56 -2.87
N THR A 411 5.94 -9.02 -3.70
CA THR A 411 5.08 -7.88 -3.39
C THR A 411 3.61 -8.16 -3.64
N GLY A 412 3.26 -9.28 -4.27
CA GLY A 412 1.89 -9.55 -4.71
C GLY A 412 1.45 -8.62 -5.84
N SER A 413 0.14 -8.51 -6.02
CA SER A 413 -0.49 -7.64 -7.03
C SER A 413 -0.45 -6.17 -6.59
N ARG A 414 -0.10 -5.30 -7.53
CA ARG A 414 -0.03 -3.84 -7.35
C ARG A 414 -0.61 -3.11 -8.55
N ILE A 415 -1.41 -2.09 -8.28
CA ILE A 415 -2.05 -1.24 -9.29
C ILE A 415 -1.10 -0.08 -9.63
N THR A 416 -0.92 0.18 -10.92
CA THR A 416 -0.15 1.31 -11.42
C THR A 416 -0.97 2.04 -12.49
N LYS A 417 -1.27 3.33 -12.28
CA LYS A 417 -2.20 4.08 -13.13
C LYS A 417 -1.76 5.53 -13.38
N GLY A 418 -2.55 6.25 -14.17
CA GLY A 418 -2.38 7.68 -14.43
C GLY A 418 -0.97 8.10 -14.86
N GLY A 419 -0.53 9.27 -14.40
CA GLY A 419 0.77 9.83 -14.76
C GLY A 419 1.96 8.99 -14.28
N ILE A 420 1.82 8.26 -13.16
CA ILE A 420 2.89 7.39 -12.66
C ILE A 420 3.07 6.20 -13.61
N GLY A 421 1.98 5.54 -14.00
CA GLY A 421 2.02 4.42 -14.93
C GLY A 421 2.58 4.79 -16.30
N VAL A 422 2.19 5.95 -16.85
CA VAL A 422 2.77 6.43 -18.12
C VAL A 422 4.27 6.65 -18.01
N THR A 423 4.75 7.23 -16.90
CA THR A 423 6.19 7.44 -16.69
C THR A 423 6.95 6.12 -16.52
N TRP A 424 6.35 5.14 -15.83
CA TRP A 424 6.95 3.83 -15.68
C TRP A 424 7.05 3.10 -17.02
N ASP A 425 6.00 3.13 -17.84
CA ASP A 425 5.99 2.53 -19.17
C ASP A 425 7.05 3.16 -20.09
N ASN A 426 7.14 4.49 -20.11
CA ASN A 426 8.14 5.22 -20.88
C ASN A 426 9.59 4.90 -20.42
N ALA A 427 9.78 4.53 -19.16
CA ALA A 427 11.07 4.09 -18.65
C ALA A 427 11.42 2.63 -19.03
N GLY A 428 10.46 1.87 -19.58
CA GLY A 428 10.60 0.45 -19.92
C GLY A 428 9.91 -0.52 -18.96
N GLY A 429 9.03 -0.03 -18.07
CA GLY A 429 8.27 -0.86 -17.14
C GLY A 429 9.18 -1.68 -16.21
N PRO A 430 8.90 -2.98 -15.97
CA PRO A 430 9.75 -3.83 -15.14
C PRO A 430 11.17 -4.02 -15.66
N LEU A 431 11.39 -3.85 -16.96
CA LEU A 431 12.74 -3.95 -17.57
C LEU A 431 13.58 -2.68 -17.34
N SER A 432 12.96 -1.62 -16.83
CA SER A 432 13.66 -0.41 -16.42
C SER A 432 14.49 -0.64 -15.16
N GLY A 433 15.37 0.31 -14.85
CA GLY A 433 16.09 0.33 -13.56
C GLY A 433 15.22 0.58 -12.33
N LEU A 434 13.88 0.54 -12.42
CA LEU A 434 12.95 0.60 -11.30
C LEU A 434 12.45 -0.78 -10.86
N GLY A 435 12.32 -1.73 -11.78
CA GLY A 435 11.70 -3.04 -11.52
C GLY A 435 10.18 -2.96 -11.34
N TYR A 436 9.63 -3.96 -10.64
CA TYR A 436 8.20 -4.05 -10.32
C TYR A 436 7.77 -3.06 -9.22
N PRO A 437 6.50 -2.61 -9.21
CA PRO A 437 5.94 -1.85 -8.10
C PRO A 437 5.96 -2.66 -6.80
N THR A 438 6.22 -1.98 -5.68
CA THR A 438 6.26 -2.56 -4.33
C THR A 438 5.08 -2.09 -3.47
N THR A 439 4.53 -0.93 -3.78
CA THR A 439 3.33 -0.35 -3.16
C THR A 439 2.29 -0.05 -4.23
N ASP A 440 1.03 0.11 -3.84
CA ASP A 440 0.08 0.87 -4.64
C ASP A 440 0.44 2.37 -4.59
N GLU A 441 -0.27 3.19 -5.38
CA GLU A 441 -0.14 4.65 -5.29
C GLU A 441 -0.65 5.16 -3.94
N TYR A 442 0.13 5.99 -3.26
CA TYR A 442 -0.22 6.59 -1.97
C TYR A 442 0.07 8.10 -1.98
N ALA A 443 -0.63 8.87 -1.14
CA ALA A 443 -0.50 10.32 -1.04
C ALA A 443 0.19 10.71 0.29
N PRO A 444 1.53 10.86 0.34
CA PRO A 444 2.22 11.21 1.58
C PRO A 444 2.01 12.68 1.99
N MET A 445 1.56 13.53 1.07
CA MET A 445 1.26 14.94 1.30
C MET A 445 0.12 15.42 0.40
N PRO A 446 -0.61 16.48 0.81
CA PRO A 446 -1.53 17.16 -0.08
C PRO A 446 -0.84 17.61 -1.37
N GLY A 447 -1.49 17.37 -2.52
CA GLY A 447 -1.05 17.86 -3.82
C GLY A 447 -0.14 16.91 -4.62
N GLY A 448 0.14 15.69 -4.14
CA GLY A 448 0.86 14.69 -4.91
C GLY A 448 0.63 13.24 -4.47
N VAL A 449 0.93 12.31 -5.36
CA VAL A 449 0.91 10.87 -5.14
C VAL A 449 2.27 10.25 -5.45
N MET A 450 2.54 9.09 -4.89
CA MET A 450 3.79 8.37 -5.06
C MET A 450 3.55 6.88 -5.15
N GLN A 451 4.43 6.19 -5.86
CA GLN A 451 4.49 4.73 -5.87
C GLN A 451 5.93 4.26 -5.71
N GLY A 452 6.13 3.28 -4.82
CA GLY A 452 7.40 2.60 -4.65
C GLY A 452 7.59 1.50 -5.69
N PHE A 453 8.83 1.32 -6.13
CA PHE A 453 9.29 0.25 -7.01
C PHE A 453 10.53 -0.42 -6.40
N GLN A 454 10.91 -1.61 -6.86
CA GLN A 454 12.02 -2.39 -6.29
C GLN A 454 13.32 -1.59 -6.13
N TYR A 455 13.63 -0.70 -7.08
CA TYR A 455 14.90 0.02 -7.12
C TYR A 455 14.73 1.55 -7.14
N GLY A 456 13.55 2.05 -6.79
CA GLY A 456 13.27 3.49 -6.75
C GLY A 456 11.82 3.82 -6.52
N LYS A 457 11.42 5.02 -6.90
CA LYS A 457 10.04 5.50 -6.80
C LYS A 457 9.71 6.47 -7.92
N ILE A 458 8.42 6.57 -8.21
CA ILE A 458 7.86 7.60 -9.08
C ILE A 458 6.92 8.45 -8.22
N SER A 459 7.11 9.76 -8.25
CA SER A 459 6.23 10.72 -7.59
C SER A 459 5.59 11.64 -8.61
N TRP A 460 4.29 11.87 -8.49
CA TRP A 460 3.55 12.83 -9.29
C TRP A 460 2.99 13.94 -8.41
N ASN A 461 3.06 15.18 -8.89
CA ASN A 461 2.26 16.30 -8.39
C ASN A 461 1.85 17.19 -9.57
N ALA A 462 0.85 18.06 -9.37
CA ALA A 462 0.33 18.91 -10.45
C ALA A 462 1.35 19.94 -10.98
N ALA A 463 2.32 20.35 -10.17
CA ALA A 463 3.30 21.38 -10.55
C ALA A 463 4.41 20.84 -11.46
N THR A 464 4.84 19.60 -11.23
CA THR A 464 6.00 19.02 -11.91
C THR A 464 5.62 17.84 -12.79
N GLY A 465 4.46 17.21 -12.57
CA GLY A 465 4.15 15.90 -13.11
C GLY A 465 5.00 14.80 -12.45
N SER A 466 5.05 13.64 -13.10
CA SER A 466 5.77 12.46 -12.61
C SER A 466 7.29 12.63 -12.70
N ARG A 467 8.01 12.20 -11.68
CA ARG A 467 9.48 12.20 -11.60
C ARG A 467 10.01 10.91 -10.99
N ILE A 468 11.07 10.38 -11.58
CA ILE A 468 11.76 9.19 -11.11
C ILE A 468 12.83 9.58 -10.10
N THR A 469 12.88 8.87 -8.96
CA THR A 469 13.92 9.02 -7.94
C THR A 469 14.44 7.63 -7.55
N LYS A 470 15.75 7.38 -7.65
CA LYS A 470 16.34 6.04 -7.52
C LYS A 470 17.77 6.06 -6.93
N GLY A 471 18.33 4.87 -6.71
CA GLY A 471 19.70 4.70 -6.24
C GLY A 471 20.03 5.45 -4.94
N GLY A 472 21.26 5.95 -4.83
CA GLY A 472 21.73 6.68 -3.64
C GLY A 472 20.96 7.98 -3.36
N ILE A 473 20.49 8.66 -4.41
CA ILE A 473 19.66 9.86 -4.29
C ILE A 473 18.33 9.52 -3.63
N GLY A 474 17.63 8.49 -4.12
CA GLY A 474 16.39 8.02 -3.51
C GLY A 474 16.55 7.52 -2.09
N ALA A 475 17.61 6.76 -1.80
CA ALA A 475 17.91 6.32 -0.44
C ALA A 475 18.16 7.50 0.51
N THR A 476 18.81 8.57 0.04
CA THR A 476 19.03 9.79 0.84
C THR A 476 17.73 10.54 1.06
N TRP A 477 16.89 10.64 0.03
CA TRP A 477 15.58 11.29 0.14
C TRP A 477 14.69 10.59 1.17
N ASP A 478 14.66 9.25 1.15
CA ASP A 478 13.93 8.45 2.12
C ASP A 478 14.44 8.65 3.54
N LYS A 479 15.76 8.61 3.72
CA LYS A 479 16.40 8.82 5.03
C LYS A 479 16.00 10.15 5.67
N VAL A 480 15.77 11.20 4.86
CA VAL A 480 15.40 12.53 5.38
C VAL A 480 13.88 12.76 5.48
N GLY A 481 13.06 11.76 5.14
CA GLY A 481 11.60 11.81 5.26
C GLY A 481 10.85 12.06 3.94
N GLY A 482 11.51 11.92 2.78
CA GLY A 482 10.85 12.01 1.47
C GLY A 482 10.18 13.38 1.24
N PRO A 483 8.94 13.44 0.73
CA PRO A 483 8.20 14.70 0.58
C PRO A 483 7.99 15.45 1.90
N LEU A 484 7.89 14.73 3.03
CA LEU A 484 7.78 15.28 4.40
C LEU A 484 9.06 15.92 4.92
N SER A 485 10.16 15.75 4.20
CA SER A 485 11.38 16.49 4.47
C SER A 485 11.26 17.96 4.05
N GLY A 486 12.21 18.77 4.52
CA GLY A 486 12.38 20.15 4.03
C GLY A 486 12.86 20.26 2.58
N LEU A 487 12.84 19.19 1.77
CA LEU A 487 13.14 19.21 0.34
C LEU A 487 11.87 19.23 -0.52
N GLY A 488 10.77 18.62 -0.06
CA GLY A 488 9.53 18.46 -0.82
C GLY A 488 9.64 17.42 -1.94
N TYR A 489 8.77 17.54 -2.95
CA TYR A 489 8.75 16.69 -4.14
C TYR A 489 9.89 17.01 -5.12
N PRO A 490 10.37 16.02 -5.90
CA PRO A 490 11.31 16.25 -6.99
C PRO A 490 10.70 17.15 -8.08
N THR A 491 11.52 18.04 -8.63
CA THR A 491 11.15 18.95 -9.72
C THR A 491 11.75 18.52 -11.05
N THR A 492 12.85 17.76 -11.02
CA THR A 492 13.51 17.16 -12.17
C THR A 492 13.63 15.66 -12.00
N ASP A 493 13.85 14.94 -13.10
CA ASP A 493 14.48 13.63 -13.02
C ASP A 493 15.95 13.80 -12.62
N GLU A 494 16.62 12.71 -12.26
CA GLU A 494 18.06 12.68 -12.05
C GLU A 494 18.81 13.03 -13.34
N TYR A 495 19.78 13.95 -13.26
CA TYR A 495 20.62 14.36 -14.38
C TYR A 495 22.10 14.30 -14.04
N ALA A 496 22.91 13.92 -15.04
CA ALA A 496 24.36 13.88 -14.90
C ALA A 496 24.94 15.31 -14.79
N THR A 497 26.00 15.43 -13.98
CA THR A 497 26.77 16.68 -13.82
C THR A 497 28.16 16.50 -14.41
N ALA A 498 28.77 17.59 -14.89
CA ALA A 498 30.01 17.58 -15.69
C ALA A 498 31.21 16.89 -15.02
N ASN A 499 31.21 16.78 -13.69
CA ASN A 499 32.26 16.13 -12.90
C ASN A 499 31.96 14.66 -12.55
N GLY A 500 31.09 13.99 -13.32
CA GLY A 500 30.79 12.56 -13.17
C GLY A 500 29.84 12.21 -12.02
N GLY A 501 29.20 13.21 -11.41
CA GLY A 501 28.15 13.01 -10.41
C GLY A 501 26.74 13.06 -10.99
N VAL A 502 25.74 12.82 -10.14
CA VAL A 502 24.31 12.86 -10.49
C VAL A 502 23.61 13.82 -9.53
N THR A 503 22.70 14.64 -10.05
CA THR A 503 21.91 15.58 -9.25
C THR A 503 20.43 15.38 -9.53
N GLN A 504 19.61 15.55 -8.49
CA GLN A 504 18.18 15.75 -8.64
C GLN A 504 17.75 17.00 -7.87
N ALA A 505 16.92 17.82 -8.50
CA ALA A 505 16.34 18.98 -7.86
C ALA A 505 14.98 18.63 -7.24
N PHE A 506 14.71 19.26 -6.10
CA PHE A 506 13.47 19.19 -5.33
C PHE A 506 12.93 20.61 -5.12
N GLN A 507 11.70 20.72 -4.63
CA GLN A 507 11.03 22.03 -4.45
C GLN A 507 11.86 23.02 -3.61
N TYR A 508 12.57 22.53 -2.60
CA TYR A 508 13.27 23.37 -1.61
C TYR A 508 14.77 23.05 -1.47
N GLY A 509 15.34 22.31 -2.42
CA GLY A 509 16.74 21.93 -2.40
C GLY A 509 17.15 20.98 -3.52
N GLN A 510 18.32 20.37 -3.37
CA GLN A 510 18.85 19.38 -4.29
C GLN A 510 19.43 18.21 -3.49
N ILE A 511 19.43 17.01 -4.08
CA ILE A 511 20.29 15.92 -3.62
C ILE A 511 21.30 15.66 -4.73
N VAL A 512 22.57 15.64 -4.34
CA VAL A 512 23.69 15.45 -5.26
C VAL A 512 24.48 14.23 -4.84
N TRP A 513 24.92 13.45 -5.81
CA TRP A 513 25.75 12.27 -5.64
C TRP A 513 27.05 12.43 -6.43
N SER A 514 28.16 11.99 -5.84
CA SER A 514 29.39 11.72 -6.58
C SER A 514 30.07 10.45 -6.06
N PRO A 515 30.91 9.78 -6.87
CA PRO A 515 31.66 8.61 -6.42
C PRO A 515 32.50 8.87 -5.17
N ALA A 516 33.02 10.10 -5.00
CA ALA A 516 33.89 10.47 -3.90
C ALA A 516 33.16 10.77 -2.59
N THR A 517 31.92 11.25 -2.64
CA THR A 517 31.22 11.80 -1.46
C THR A 517 29.92 11.05 -1.12
N GLY A 518 29.44 10.20 -2.02
CA GLY A 518 28.11 9.62 -1.93
C GLY A 518 27.02 10.68 -2.13
N SER A 519 25.80 10.36 -1.73
CA SER A 519 24.65 11.27 -1.84
C SER A 519 24.54 12.18 -0.62
N ARG A 520 24.28 13.47 -0.85
CA ARG A 520 24.08 14.50 0.19
C ARG A 520 22.97 15.44 -0.25
N PHE A 521 22.13 15.85 0.71
CA PHE A 521 21.14 16.89 0.45
C PHE A 521 21.73 18.28 0.70
N ILE A 522 21.22 19.25 -0.04
CA ILE A 522 21.59 20.65 0.02
C ILE A 522 20.29 21.46 -0.03
N LYS A 523 20.05 22.32 0.96
CA LYS A 523 18.80 23.09 1.09
C LYS A 523 19.02 24.48 1.66
N GLY A 524 17.96 25.29 1.66
CA GLY A 524 17.94 26.59 2.34
C GLY A 524 19.02 27.56 1.85
N GLY A 525 19.42 28.49 2.74
CA GLY A 525 20.39 29.54 2.40
C GLY A 525 21.78 29.01 2.05
N ILE A 526 22.24 27.96 2.74
CA ILE A 526 23.51 27.29 2.44
C ILE A 526 23.51 26.76 1.01
N GLY A 527 22.44 26.04 0.66
CA GLY A 527 22.29 25.46 -0.66
C GLY A 527 22.21 26.47 -1.77
N GLN A 528 21.42 27.53 -1.58
CA GLN A 528 21.33 28.60 -2.57
C GLN A 528 22.68 29.28 -2.80
N THR A 529 23.47 29.52 -1.74
CA THR A 529 24.83 30.06 -1.87
C THR A 529 25.74 29.14 -2.67
N TRP A 530 25.70 27.83 -2.41
CA TRP A 530 26.50 26.85 -3.16
C TRP A 530 26.07 26.75 -4.64
N ILE A 531 24.76 26.73 -4.93
CA ILE A 531 24.23 26.73 -6.30
C ILE A 531 24.68 27.99 -7.05
N ASN A 532 24.55 29.16 -6.43
CA ASN A 532 24.96 30.44 -7.02
C ASN A 532 26.47 30.53 -7.28
N ALA A 533 27.28 29.81 -6.50
CA ALA A 533 28.72 29.73 -6.71
C ALA A 533 29.12 28.84 -7.90
N GLY A 534 28.18 28.11 -8.50
CA GLY A 534 28.41 27.16 -9.59
C GLY A 534 28.27 25.69 -9.18
N GLY A 535 27.77 25.41 -7.96
CA GLY A 535 27.49 24.06 -7.50
C GLY A 535 28.73 23.15 -7.52
N PRO A 536 28.64 21.92 -8.06
CA PRO A 536 29.77 21.01 -8.16
C PRO A 536 30.92 21.51 -9.04
N ASN A 537 30.68 22.50 -9.89
CA ASN A 537 31.68 23.09 -10.78
C ASN A 537 32.42 24.27 -10.13
N SER A 538 31.99 24.70 -8.95
CA SER A 538 32.64 25.76 -8.19
C SER A 538 33.90 25.24 -7.50
N GLY A 539 34.73 26.15 -6.98
CA GLY A 539 35.87 25.80 -6.13
C GLY A 539 35.50 25.05 -4.83
N LEU A 540 34.21 25.00 -4.46
CA LEU A 540 33.74 24.19 -3.32
C LEU A 540 33.59 22.71 -3.67
N GLY A 541 33.29 22.35 -4.92
CA GLY A 541 33.01 20.96 -5.32
C GLY A 541 31.76 20.38 -4.67
N TYR A 542 31.71 19.05 -4.52
CA TYR A 542 30.59 18.34 -3.90
C TYR A 542 30.57 18.49 -2.37
N PRO A 543 29.39 18.46 -1.74
CA PRO A 543 29.27 18.37 -0.28
C PRO A 543 29.91 17.07 0.25
N THR A 544 30.61 17.15 1.36
CA THR A 544 31.17 16.00 2.07
C THR A 544 30.32 15.59 3.28
N SER A 545 29.50 16.51 3.79
CA SER A 545 28.57 16.28 4.89
C SER A 545 27.13 16.64 4.52
N ASP A 546 26.18 16.10 5.27
CA ASP A 546 24.84 16.70 5.37
C ASP A 546 24.92 18.04 6.14
N GLU A 547 23.87 18.85 6.08
CA GLU A 547 23.79 20.11 6.82
C GLU A 547 23.78 19.84 8.34
N VAL A 548 24.65 20.52 9.07
CA VAL A 548 24.76 20.46 10.53
C VAL A 548 24.15 21.74 11.10
N GLY A 549 22.95 21.61 11.67
CA GLY A 549 22.29 22.69 12.42
C GLY A 549 22.70 22.77 13.90
N GLY A 550 22.07 23.67 14.64
CA GLY A 550 22.26 23.79 16.09
C GLY A 550 23.55 24.51 16.50
N LEU A 551 24.16 25.29 15.60
CA LEU A 551 25.31 26.11 15.92
C LEU A 551 24.91 27.29 16.82
N VAL A 552 25.90 27.91 17.47
CA VAL A 552 25.72 29.06 18.39
C VAL A 552 24.84 30.14 17.73
N GLY A 553 23.84 30.66 18.43
CA GLY A 553 22.94 31.67 17.85
C GLY A 553 22.01 31.15 16.74
N GLY A 554 21.80 29.83 16.64
CA GLY A 554 20.83 29.21 15.74
C GLY A 554 21.34 29.01 14.30
N GLY A 555 22.65 29.01 14.09
CA GLY A 555 23.23 28.81 12.75
C GLY A 555 23.29 27.36 12.30
N ALA A 556 23.76 27.19 11.06
CA ALA A 556 24.00 25.89 10.43
C ALA A 556 25.28 25.94 9.58
N LYS A 557 25.88 24.79 9.27
CA LYS A 557 27.00 24.68 8.32
C LYS A 557 26.95 23.40 7.50
N GLN A 558 27.59 23.42 6.35
CA GLN A 558 27.81 22.24 5.54
C GLN A 558 29.24 22.24 4.99
N TYR A 559 29.87 21.08 5.00
CA TYR A 559 31.22 20.89 4.47
C TYR A 559 31.19 20.46 3.02
N PHE A 560 32.17 20.95 2.26
CA PHE A 560 32.37 20.66 0.85
C PHE A 560 33.85 20.28 0.62
N GLN A 561 34.15 19.69 -0.54
CA GLN A 561 35.52 19.26 -0.86
C GLN A 561 36.53 20.42 -0.78
N GLY A 562 36.14 21.62 -1.20
CA GLY A 562 37.01 22.80 -1.23
C GLY A 562 36.82 23.79 -0.08
N GLY A 563 35.96 23.52 0.90
CA GLY A 563 35.69 24.46 1.99
C GLY A 563 34.43 24.17 2.78
N GLU A 564 33.85 25.20 3.38
CA GLU A 564 32.57 25.10 4.08
C GLU A 564 31.70 26.32 3.80
N VAL A 565 30.40 26.12 3.90
CA VAL A 565 29.43 27.22 3.89
C VAL A 565 28.75 27.23 5.25
N VAL A 566 28.81 28.38 5.92
CA VAL A 566 28.17 28.60 7.22
C VAL A 566 27.04 29.61 7.06
N TRP A 567 25.92 29.39 7.74
CA TRP A 567 24.77 30.27 7.76
C TRP A 567 24.43 30.65 9.20
N SER A 568 24.03 31.90 9.40
CA SER A 568 23.35 32.36 10.62
C SER A 568 22.17 33.26 10.27
N PRO A 569 21.19 33.42 11.18
CA PRO A 569 20.12 34.41 11.00
C PRO A 569 20.63 35.85 10.80
N ALA A 570 21.77 36.19 11.42
CA ALA A 570 22.32 37.54 11.43
C ALA A 570 23.12 37.88 10.16
N SER A 571 23.84 36.91 9.59
CA SER A 571 24.74 37.15 8.46
C SER A 571 24.35 36.43 7.16
N GLY A 572 23.40 35.50 7.20
CA GLY A 572 23.09 34.63 6.06
C GLY A 572 24.22 33.65 5.75
N ALA A 573 24.17 33.02 4.57
CA ALA A 573 25.15 31.99 4.19
C ALA A 573 26.41 32.61 3.58
N ARG A 574 27.58 32.18 4.04
CA ARG A 574 28.90 32.64 3.60
C ARG A 574 29.84 31.48 3.32
N VAL A 575 30.57 31.61 2.22
CA VAL A 575 31.59 30.66 1.78
C VAL A 575 32.90 30.94 2.50
N MET A 576 33.57 29.89 2.97
CA MET A 576 34.90 29.96 3.58
C MET A 576 35.79 28.87 3.02
N THR A 577 37.00 29.24 2.60
CA THR A 577 37.97 28.35 1.96
C THR A 577 39.38 28.56 2.51
N GLY A 578 40.28 27.63 2.18
CA GLY A 578 41.73 27.82 2.35
C GLY A 578 42.21 28.28 3.73
N GLY A 579 43.22 29.16 3.73
CA GLY A 579 43.90 29.60 4.95
C GLY A 579 43.05 30.47 5.87
N ILE A 580 42.06 31.21 5.33
CA ILE A 580 41.12 32.02 6.10
C ILE A 580 40.24 31.10 6.95
N ARG A 581 39.64 30.08 6.33
CA ARG A 581 38.84 29.06 7.02
C ARG A 581 39.65 28.37 8.12
N SER A 582 40.85 27.91 7.81
CA SER A 582 41.71 27.22 8.79
C SER A 582 42.02 28.10 10.01
N ALA A 583 42.26 29.39 9.80
CA ALA A 583 42.49 30.32 10.89
C ALA A 583 41.23 30.57 11.72
N TRP A 584 40.07 30.74 11.09
CA TRP A 584 38.79 30.90 11.80
C TRP A 584 38.45 29.67 12.66
N VAL A 585 38.63 28.47 12.11
CA VAL A 585 38.47 27.21 12.86
C VAL A 585 39.43 27.16 14.06
N GLY A 586 40.68 27.57 13.86
CA GLY A 586 41.67 27.66 14.95
C GLY A 586 41.34 28.67 16.04
N GLN A 587 40.42 29.61 15.79
CA GLN A 587 39.94 30.60 16.76
C GLN A 587 38.63 30.18 17.46
N GLY A 588 38.17 28.94 17.28
CA GLY A 588 36.94 28.42 17.90
C GLY A 588 35.69 28.58 17.03
N SER A 589 35.84 28.82 15.72
CA SER A 589 34.75 28.94 14.76
C SER A 589 33.67 29.95 15.19
N GLU A 590 32.39 29.64 15.00
CA GLU A 590 31.27 30.52 15.35
C GLU A 590 31.12 30.77 16.86
N GLY A 591 31.68 29.89 17.70
CA GLY A 591 31.74 30.07 19.15
C GLY A 591 32.93 30.92 19.61
N GLY A 592 33.83 31.28 18.71
CA GLY A 592 35.01 32.09 18.98
C GLY A 592 34.73 33.60 18.99
N ARG A 593 35.75 34.38 19.35
CA ARG A 593 35.69 35.86 19.43
C ARG A 593 35.37 36.55 18.10
N LEU A 594 35.55 35.85 16.98
CA LEU A 594 35.22 36.37 15.65
C LEU A 594 33.72 36.19 15.32
N GLY A 595 33.05 35.17 15.87
CA GLY A 595 31.67 34.84 15.51
C GLY A 595 31.51 34.40 14.05
N TYR A 596 30.33 34.63 13.48
CA TYR A 596 30.03 34.27 12.08
C TYR A 596 30.68 35.24 11.08
N PRO A 597 31.07 34.74 9.88
CA PRO A 597 31.44 35.61 8.76
C PRO A 597 30.25 36.49 8.32
N THR A 598 30.55 37.72 7.92
CA THR A 598 29.57 38.71 7.42
C THR A 598 29.73 38.97 5.93
N THR A 599 30.90 38.70 5.35
CA THR A 599 31.18 38.74 3.91
C THR A 599 31.63 37.38 3.38
N ASN A 600 31.56 37.17 2.06
CA ASN A 600 32.42 36.16 1.43
C ASN A 600 33.86 36.68 1.41
N GLU A 601 34.84 35.82 1.09
CA GLU A 601 36.21 36.27 0.87
C GLU A 601 36.27 37.28 -0.29
N TYR A 602 37.01 38.37 -0.10
CA TYR A 602 37.21 39.43 -1.09
C TYR A 602 38.70 39.80 -1.18
N ALA A 603 39.11 40.37 -2.32
CA ALA A 603 40.51 40.75 -2.54
C ALA A 603 40.96 41.81 -1.52
N ALA A 604 42.07 41.54 -0.81
CA ALA A 604 42.62 42.46 0.17
C ALA A 604 43.48 43.55 -0.50
N SER A 605 43.47 44.76 0.07
CA SER A 605 44.44 45.78 -0.34
C SER A 605 45.87 45.32 -0.04
N GLY A 606 46.76 45.44 -1.03
CA GLY A 606 48.12 44.93 -0.95
C GLY A 606 48.28 43.44 -1.29
N GLY A 607 47.27 42.82 -1.89
CA GLY A 607 47.29 41.41 -2.32
C GLY A 607 46.82 40.45 -1.24
N GLY A 608 46.39 39.26 -1.67
CA GLY A 608 45.74 38.26 -0.82
C GLY A 608 44.22 38.42 -0.73
N TYR A 609 43.62 37.77 0.26
CA TYR A 609 42.17 37.73 0.47
C TYR A 609 41.85 38.11 1.92
N SER A 610 40.72 38.77 2.12
CA SER A 610 40.18 39.10 3.44
C SER A 610 38.74 38.63 3.56
N GLN A 611 38.31 38.35 4.78
CA GLN A 611 36.92 38.08 5.12
C GLN A 611 36.57 38.76 6.43
N ASP A 612 35.40 39.39 6.45
CA ASP A 612 34.85 40.05 7.63
C ASP A 612 33.99 39.08 8.44
N TYR A 613 34.03 39.26 9.75
CA TYR A 613 33.31 38.52 10.77
C TYR A 613 32.62 39.49 11.73
N GLN A 614 31.64 39.00 12.48
CA GLN A 614 30.93 39.80 13.49
C GLN A 614 31.88 40.49 14.48
N GLY A 615 32.96 39.83 14.87
CA GLY A 615 33.93 40.29 15.85
C GLY A 615 35.28 40.72 15.29
N GLY A 616 35.44 40.85 13.97
CA GLY A 616 36.74 41.20 13.39
C GLY A 616 36.92 40.85 11.91
N ARG A 617 38.17 40.73 11.47
CA ARG A 617 38.58 40.41 10.09
C ARG A 617 39.73 39.41 10.11
N ILE A 618 39.71 38.47 9.17
CA ILE A 618 40.88 37.64 8.85
C ILE A 618 41.39 38.05 7.47
N THR A 619 42.70 38.24 7.34
CA THR A 619 43.38 38.52 6.07
C THR A 619 44.46 37.48 5.82
N TRP A 620 44.37 36.77 4.70
CA TRP A 620 45.37 35.83 4.23
C TRP A 620 46.22 36.45 3.11
N ARG A 621 47.55 36.31 3.21
CA ARG A 621 48.53 36.73 2.19
C ARG A 621 49.62 35.67 2.09
N SER A 622 49.85 35.05 0.93
CA SER A 622 50.93 34.08 0.63
C SER A 622 51.57 33.42 1.87
N GLY A 623 50.81 32.55 2.56
CA GLY A 623 51.29 31.76 3.70
C GLY A 623 51.22 32.43 5.08
N SER A 624 50.83 33.70 5.17
CA SER A 624 50.60 34.44 6.42
C SER A 624 49.12 34.73 6.62
N VAL A 625 48.66 34.59 7.86
CA VAL A 625 47.32 35.00 8.29
C VAL A 625 47.42 36.09 9.34
N GLY A 626 46.78 37.23 9.07
CA GLY A 626 46.53 38.29 10.05
C GLY A 626 45.10 38.22 10.56
N ILE A 627 44.92 38.32 11.89
CA ILE A 627 43.61 38.35 12.54
C ILE A 627 43.49 39.69 13.27
N GLU A 628 42.46 40.45 12.95
CA GLU A 628 42.14 41.73 13.56
C GLU A 628 40.81 41.61 14.30
N TYR A 629 40.80 41.89 15.61
CA TYR A 629 39.56 41.92 16.39
C TYR A 629 38.98 43.33 16.43
N ALA A 630 37.66 43.44 16.32
CA ALA A 630 36.96 44.69 16.64
C ALA A 630 37.10 45.02 18.14
N SER A 631 37.03 46.30 18.50
CA SER A 631 37.14 46.78 19.89
C SER A 631 36.10 46.12 20.82
N ASP A 632 34.92 45.80 20.28
CA ASP A 632 33.83 45.09 20.96
C ASP A 632 33.68 43.68 20.36
N ALA A 633 34.76 42.88 20.39
CA ALA A 633 34.79 41.53 19.81
C ALA A 633 33.60 40.68 20.25
N TYR A 634 33.01 39.94 19.29
CA TYR A 634 31.78 39.17 19.49
C TYR A 634 31.87 38.29 20.74
N GLN A 635 30.95 38.51 21.68
CA GLN A 635 30.73 37.64 22.83
C GLN A 635 29.51 36.77 22.49
N PRO A 636 29.67 35.47 22.27
CA PRO A 636 28.54 34.60 22.00
C PRO A 636 27.60 34.65 23.20
N ALA A 637 26.35 35.07 22.97
CA ALA A 637 25.30 34.87 23.95
C ALA A 637 25.19 33.34 24.20
N PRO A 638 24.94 32.90 25.45
CA PRO A 638 24.70 31.48 25.72
C PRO A 638 23.62 30.98 24.76
N ALA A 639 23.85 29.80 24.16
CA ALA A 639 22.92 29.20 23.23
C ALA A 639 21.51 29.25 23.85
N PRO A 640 20.47 29.75 23.12
CA PRO A 640 19.12 29.58 23.61
C PRO A 640 18.93 28.09 23.90
N ALA A 641 18.34 27.77 25.07
CA ALA A 641 18.02 26.39 25.43
C ALA A 641 17.35 25.72 24.21
N PRO A 642 17.69 24.46 23.89
CA PRO A 642 17.06 23.78 22.77
C PRO A 642 15.56 23.99 22.89
N VAL A 643 14.96 24.61 21.88
CA VAL A 643 13.51 24.70 21.79
C VAL A 643 13.06 23.25 21.89
N PRO A 644 12.25 22.87 22.90
CA PRO A 644 11.73 21.52 22.98
C PRO A 644 11.18 21.18 21.61
N ALA A 645 11.53 19.99 21.08
CA ALA A 645 10.83 19.48 19.90
C ALA A 645 9.34 19.73 20.14
N PRO A 646 8.61 20.37 19.22
CA PRO A 646 7.19 20.57 19.40
C PRO A 646 6.62 19.22 19.82
N ALA A 647 5.92 19.21 20.95
CA ALA A 647 5.25 18.00 21.41
C ALA A 647 4.53 17.40 20.19
N PRO A 648 4.60 16.07 19.97
CA PRO A 648 3.83 15.46 18.89
C PRO A 648 2.44 16.07 18.94
N ALA A 649 2.02 16.64 17.80
CA ALA A 649 0.72 17.29 17.72
C ALA A 649 -0.28 16.36 18.39
N PRO A 650 -1.10 16.85 19.35
CA PRO A 650 -2.08 15.99 20.00
C PRO A 650 -2.81 15.25 18.90
N ALA A 651 -2.96 13.93 19.06
CA ALA A 651 -3.71 13.12 18.11
C ALA A 651 -4.98 13.91 17.77
N PRO A 652 -5.25 14.17 16.48
CA PRO A 652 -6.35 15.05 16.10
C PRO A 652 -7.59 14.53 16.81
N ALA A 653 -8.28 15.43 17.54
CA ALA A 653 -9.50 15.07 18.23
C ALA A 653 -10.43 14.35 17.24
N PRO A 654 -11.17 13.31 17.66
CA PRO A 654 -12.09 12.62 16.76
C PRO A 654 -13.00 13.66 16.10
N VAL A 655 -12.80 13.82 14.80
CA VAL A 655 -13.58 14.77 14.00
C VAL A 655 -14.97 14.17 13.88
N TYR A 656 -16.01 14.92 14.28
CA TYR A 656 -17.39 14.47 14.19
C TYR A 656 -18.21 15.52 13.45
N TYR A 657 -18.86 15.10 12.37
CA TYR A 657 -19.82 15.91 11.65
C TYR A 657 -21.23 15.39 11.89
N ALA A 658 -22.13 16.25 12.36
CA ALA A 658 -23.51 15.84 12.66
C ALA A 658 -24.31 15.44 11.41
N ASN A 659 -24.06 16.08 10.26
CA ASN A 659 -24.73 15.85 8.98
C ASN A 659 -23.89 16.45 7.83
N CYS A 660 -24.29 16.20 6.57
CA CYS A 660 -23.57 16.70 5.40
C CYS A 660 -23.50 18.22 5.27
N THR A 661 -24.41 18.97 5.89
CA THR A 661 -24.29 20.44 5.95
C THR A 661 -23.10 20.87 6.81
N ALA A 662 -22.84 20.19 7.92
CA ALA A 662 -21.66 20.43 8.75
C ALA A 662 -20.35 20.10 8.01
N VAL A 663 -20.33 19.00 7.24
CA VAL A 663 -19.19 18.60 6.40
C VAL A 663 -18.87 19.68 5.36
N ARG A 664 -19.88 20.16 4.63
CA ARG A 664 -19.70 21.23 3.61
C ARG A 664 -19.28 22.56 4.22
N ASN A 665 -19.88 22.97 5.34
CA ASN A 665 -19.50 24.21 6.02
C ASN A 665 -18.06 24.18 6.56
N ALA A 666 -17.55 22.99 6.90
CA ALA A 666 -16.17 22.78 7.29
C ALA A 666 -15.20 22.70 6.10
N GLY A 667 -15.70 22.70 4.85
CA GLY A 667 -14.89 22.54 3.65
C GLY A 667 -14.33 21.12 3.47
N ALA A 668 -14.93 20.12 4.12
CA ALA A 668 -14.47 18.74 4.14
C ALA A 668 -15.25 17.82 3.16
N ALA A 669 -16.14 18.38 2.34
CA ALA A 669 -16.89 17.64 1.34
C ALA A 669 -16.17 17.64 -0.03
N PRO A 670 -16.18 16.52 -0.78
CA PRO A 670 -16.69 15.20 -0.39
C PRO A 670 -15.80 14.55 0.67
N LEU A 671 -16.44 13.81 1.59
CA LEU A 671 -15.80 13.21 2.75
C LEU A 671 -15.62 11.72 2.51
N TYR A 672 -14.39 11.27 2.34
CA TYR A 672 -14.10 9.88 1.96
C TYR A 672 -14.02 8.95 3.17
N TRP A 673 -14.25 7.66 3.01
CA TRP A 673 -14.33 6.69 4.12
C TRP A 673 -13.08 6.59 5.00
N TRP A 674 -11.91 6.94 4.45
CA TRP A 674 -10.64 7.00 5.18
C TRP A 674 -10.37 8.35 5.87
N GLN A 675 -11.22 9.36 5.66
CA GLN A 675 -11.02 10.70 6.21
C GLN A 675 -11.63 10.82 7.62
N PRO A 676 -10.95 11.51 8.56
CA PRO A 676 -11.49 11.77 9.89
C PRO A 676 -12.87 12.43 9.85
N GLY A 677 -13.84 11.80 10.52
CA GLY A 677 -15.23 12.27 10.61
C GLY A 677 -16.19 11.68 9.60
N TYR A 678 -15.72 10.79 8.72
CA TYR A 678 -16.60 9.94 7.93
C TYR A 678 -17.42 9.01 8.83
N ARG A 679 -18.70 8.83 8.48
CA ARG A 679 -19.62 7.89 9.11
C ARG A 679 -20.56 7.38 8.02
N ALA A 680 -20.88 6.08 8.02
CA ALA A 680 -21.81 5.48 7.06
C ALA A 680 -23.17 6.20 7.00
N ALA A 681 -23.64 6.74 8.13
CA ALA A 681 -24.86 7.56 8.19
C ALA A 681 -24.81 8.89 7.39
N LEU A 682 -23.64 9.31 6.89
CA LEU A 682 -23.44 10.48 6.02
C LEU A 682 -23.31 10.09 4.54
N ASP A 683 -23.17 8.81 4.25
CA ASP A 683 -22.95 8.21 2.94
C ASP A 683 -24.26 7.48 2.53
N GLY A 684 -25.10 8.20 1.80
CA GLY A 684 -26.47 7.76 1.51
C GLY A 684 -26.55 6.60 0.53
N ASP A 685 -25.53 6.42 -0.30
CA ASP A 685 -25.39 5.42 -1.34
C ASP A 685 -24.26 4.40 -1.05
N SER A 686 -23.55 4.56 0.06
CA SER A 686 -22.59 3.59 0.62
C SER A 686 -21.45 3.25 -0.34
N ASP A 687 -21.08 4.19 -1.20
CA ASP A 687 -20.02 4.01 -2.19
C ASP A 687 -18.62 4.36 -1.62
N GLY A 688 -18.56 4.79 -0.36
CA GLY A 688 -17.34 5.17 0.35
C GLY A 688 -17.04 6.67 0.27
N ILE A 689 -17.96 7.48 -0.29
CA ILE A 689 -17.83 8.92 -0.41
C ILE A 689 -19.09 9.61 0.15
N ALA A 690 -18.99 10.13 1.36
CA ALA A 690 -20.08 10.84 2.00
C ALA A 690 -20.24 12.28 1.49
N CYS A 691 -21.48 12.76 1.43
CA CYS A 691 -21.85 14.17 1.24
C CYS A 691 -21.46 14.79 -0.12
N GLU A 692 -21.59 14.02 -1.20
CA GLU A 692 -21.22 14.40 -2.56
C GLU A 692 -22.14 15.45 -3.22
N GLY A 693 -23.35 15.65 -2.67
CA GLY A 693 -24.41 16.51 -3.25
C GLY A 693 -24.36 17.98 -2.89
#